data_AF-A0A7X9E5U8-F1
#
_entry.id   AF-A0A7X9E5U8-F1
#
_cell.length_a   1.000
_cell.length_b   1.000
_cell.length_c   1.000
_cell.angle_alpha   90.00
_cell.angle_beta   90.00
_cell.angle_gamma   90.00
#
_symmetry.space_group_name_H-M   'P 1'
#
loop_
_entity.id
_entity.type
_entity.pdbx_description
1 polymer ?
#
loop_
_entity_poly.entity_id
_entity_poly.type
_entity_poly.pdbx_seq_one_letter_code
_entity_poly.pdbx_strand_id
1 'polypeptide(L)'
;MSYDSRGSLWHRWDLHFHTPSSCDYDDKSQTNETIVQTLKDADVRVVAITDHHTMDVERISEIQKLGGDDLTVLPGIELRSELGDKPVHYICIFPEDSDLVELWKKLEVGLHLTKAELEEKGGDAKIYVPIRDCAELAKKLHGIITIHAGAKSNSIDDIENHQQFQQRIKYDVAKNYIDCFEIGQIKDIDRYLDIIFPITGLDKPLLVCSDNHNIKKYSVKAPLWIRADPTFNGLCMALHEPRNRVFIGETPEDLSRARNNPTKYMKDISFERLGSAPENQMWFSGKVLFNPGLVAIVGNKGSGKSALSDAIGLLCSSSNYYSFSFLSKKRFAHPKSNLATHFNATIQWLAGDPVTRNLAEEVLPGEVERANYLPQDHVENICNELAGLDEAGFEEELRSVIFSHVPEADRLDKTSLNDLLSYLTSEKQGRIDSLRKQLHEINRERATLEGKTDPVIKREIEEKIKRKQIELDAHNNLKPPEVKNPAAEENAKDSTDSKLHNDIKMNQDELKRIGEQIDNNVAEIRKLQKKLASTKRLIDRLNNIQKDCIDFEASLLQEASEIGIEVKEVFSYKIDEQPLKKIDNEITETLEKLKADLESIDPPGLQEKQKKLGKVIDELNSKLDEPNKLFQQFVKQLQEWNEKRNKIEGDESDP
;
A
#
# COMPACT_ATOMS: atom_id res chain seq x y z
N MET A 1 3.33 34.44 -37.91
CA MET A 1 2.78 33.23 -37.28
C MET A 1 2.51 33.48 -35.81
N SER A 2 1.33 33.11 -35.35
CA SER A 2 0.93 33.20 -33.95
C SER A 2 1.44 31.96 -33.22
N TYR A 3 2.47 32.12 -32.38
CA TYR A 3 2.82 31.09 -31.40
C TYR A 3 1.58 30.69 -30.59
N ASP A 4 1.37 29.40 -30.34
CA ASP A 4 0.25 28.98 -29.51
C ASP A 4 0.55 29.38 -28.05
N SER A 5 -0.33 30.18 -27.46
CA SER A 5 -0.18 30.62 -26.06
C SER A 5 -0.17 29.48 -25.03
N ARG A 6 -0.56 28.24 -25.44
CA ARG A 6 -0.45 27.02 -24.64
C ARG A 6 0.93 26.37 -24.70
N GLY A 7 1.84 26.87 -25.53
CA GLY A 7 3.15 26.28 -25.80
C GLY A 7 3.07 25.12 -26.81
N SER A 8 4.11 24.26 -26.82
CA SER A 8 4.22 23.16 -27.79
C SER A 8 3.10 22.12 -27.64
N LEU A 9 2.31 21.94 -28.70
CA LEU A 9 1.27 20.94 -28.80
C LEU A 9 1.65 19.85 -29.81
N TRP A 10 0.98 18.72 -29.72
CA TRP A 10 1.09 17.64 -30.71
C TRP A 10 0.32 17.99 -31.97
N HIS A 11 1.01 18.01 -33.10
CA HIS A 11 0.42 18.20 -34.42
C HIS A 11 0.85 17.08 -35.35
N ARG A 12 0.09 16.83 -36.44
CA ARG A 12 0.51 15.88 -37.49
C ARG A 12 1.37 16.58 -38.53
N TRP A 13 2.47 15.93 -38.91
CA TRP A 13 3.46 16.45 -39.84
C TRP A 13 3.68 15.43 -40.95
N ASP A 14 3.98 15.91 -42.16
CA ASP A 14 4.39 15.08 -43.27
C ASP A 14 5.60 15.71 -43.97
N LEU A 15 6.79 15.20 -43.67
CA LEU A 15 8.05 15.84 -44.05
C LEU A 15 8.64 15.30 -45.35
N HIS A 16 7.85 14.55 -46.13
CA HIS A 16 8.23 14.03 -47.43
C HIS A 16 6.99 13.90 -48.31
N PHE A 17 6.79 14.86 -49.21
CA PHE A 17 5.62 14.95 -50.07
C PHE A 17 6.01 15.50 -51.45
N HIS A 18 5.60 14.80 -52.51
CA HIS A 18 5.82 15.24 -53.89
C HIS A 18 4.59 15.96 -54.42
N THR A 19 4.82 16.84 -55.36
CA THR A 19 3.80 17.56 -56.11
C THR A 19 3.87 17.17 -57.58
N PRO A 20 2.92 17.62 -58.41
CA PRO A 20 3.02 17.53 -59.87
C PRO A 20 4.34 18.01 -60.48
N SER A 21 5.17 18.75 -59.74
CA SER A 21 6.47 19.21 -60.20
C SER A 21 7.56 18.13 -60.11
N SER A 22 7.46 17.11 -59.24
CA SER A 22 8.38 15.95 -59.21
C SER A 22 8.25 15.07 -60.43
N CYS A 23 9.33 14.66 -61.09
CA CYS A 23 9.34 13.97 -62.38
C CYS A 23 8.41 12.72 -62.47
N ASP A 24 8.24 12.02 -61.36
CA ASP A 24 7.54 10.74 -61.19
C ASP A 24 6.16 10.85 -60.54
N TYR A 25 5.65 12.06 -60.35
CA TYR A 25 4.28 12.27 -59.85
C TYR A 25 3.22 11.71 -60.81
N ASP A 26 2.30 10.88 -60.30
CA ASP A 26 1.35 10.10 -61.09
C ASP A 26 0.43 10.97 -61.97
N ASP A 27 -0.16 12.01 -61.37
CA ASP A 27 -1.18 12.86 -62.02
C ASP A 27 -0.73 14.33 -62.00
N LYS A 28 -0.10 14.74 -63.09
CA LYS A 28 0.43 16.09 -63.28
C LYS A 28 -0.65 17.19 -63.36
N SER A 29 -1.92 16.81 -63.49
CA SER A 29 -3.04 17.76 -63.62
C SER A 29 -3.59 18.25 -62.28
N GLN A 30 -3.09 17.72 -61.15
CA GLN A 30 -3.61 18.06 -59.83
C GLN A 30 -3.34 19.52 -59.45
N THR A 31 -4.36 20.19 -58.91
CA THR A 31 -4.30 21.60 -58.52
C THR A 31 -3.77 21.76 -57.09
N ASN A 32 -3.23 22.94 -56.80
CA ASN A 32 -2.70 23.26 -55.48
C ASN A 32 -3.80 23.31 -54.41
N GLU A 33 -5.02 23.72 -54.76
CA GLU A 33 -6.19 23.69 -53.87
C GLU A 33 -6.56 22.27 -53.46
N THR A 34 -6.50 21.33 -54.41
CA THR A 34 -6.80 19.91 -54.12
C THR A 34 -5.77 19.33 -53.14
N ILE A 35 -4.49 19.68 -53.33
CA ILE A 35 -3.39 19.31 -52.42
C ILE A 35 -3.64 19.85 -51.02
N VAL A 36 -3.84 21.16 -50.88
CA VAL A 36 -4.04 21.80 -49.58
C VAL A 36 -5.28 21.26 -48.88
N GLN A 37 -6.41 21.14 -49.59
CA GLN A 37 -7.64 20.65 -48.97
C GLN A 37 -7.50 19.21 -48.48
N THR A 38 -6.89 18.34 -49.27
CA THR A 38 -6.69 16.92 -48.89
C THR A 38 -5.77 16.81 -47.66
N LEU A 39 -4.71 17.61 -47.57
CA LEU A 39 -3.82 17.64 -46.41
C LEU A 39 -4.52 18.17 -45.16
N LYS A 40 -5.33 19.22 -45.29
CA LYS A 40 -6.16 19.77 -44.19
C LYS A 40 -7.20 18.78 -43.71
N ASP A 41 -7.88 18.08 -44.63
CA ASP A 41 -8.87 17.04 -44.31
C ASP A 41 -8.21 15.85 -43.59
N ALA A 42 -6.93 15.59 -43.87
CA ALA A 42 -6.10 14.62 -43.17
C ALA A 42 -5.50 15.14 -41.85
N ASP A 43 -5.88 16.34 -41.38
CA ASP A 43 -5.39 16.99 -40.16
C ASP A 43 -3.86 17.21 -40.15
N VAL A 44 -3.24 17.33 -41.33
CA VAL A 44 -1.83 17.67 -41.47
C VAL A 44 -1.65 19.16 -41.21
N ARG A 45 -0.76 19.50 -40.29
CA ARG A 45 -0.46 20.89 -39.90
C ARG A 45 0.84 21.41 -40.48
N VAL A 46 1.76 20.52 -40.84
CA VAL A 46 3.01 20.86 -41.51
C VAL A 46 3.27 19.85 -42.62
N VAL A 47 3.58 20.34 -43.82
CA VAL A 47 4.03 19.51 -44.95
C VAL A 47 5.36 20.05 -45.49
N ALA A 48 6.29 19.18 -45.84
CA ALA A 48 7.46 19.56 -46.62
C ALA A 48 7.29 19.13 -48.08
N ILE A 49 7.38 20.08 -49.01
CA ILE A 49 7.35 19.79 -50.45
C ILE A 49 8.77 19.44 -50.89
N THR A 50 8.98 18.22 -51.37
CA THR A 50 10.31 17.63 -51.56
C THR A 50 10.44 16.99 -52.94
N ASP A 51 10.06 17.72 -53.98
CA ASP A 51 10.13 17.22 -55.35
C ASP A 51 11.56 16.79 -55.74
N HIS A 52 11.67 15.73 -56.55
CA HIS A 52 12.96 15.25 -57.04
C HIS A 52 13.65 16.31 -57.90
N HIS A 53 14.92 16.65 -57.61
CA HIS A 53 15.70 17.41 -58.59
C HIS A 53 15.43 18.91 -58.61
N THR A 54 14.30 19.36 -58.05
CA THR A 54 13.71 20.66 -58.36
C THR A 54 12.98 21.26 -57.17
N MET A 55 12.92 22.59 -57.14
CA MET A 55 12.06 23.35 -56.24
C MET A 55 11.17 24.28 -57.06
N ASP A 56 9.90 23.93 -57.23
CA ASP A 56 8.94 24.77 -57.96
C ASP A 56 8.50 25.94 -57.08
N VAL A 57 9.21 27.06 -57.22
CA VAL A 57 9.02 28.27 -56.42
C VAL A 57 7.58 28.81 -56.53
N GLU A 58 7.00 28.82 -57.73
CA GLU A 58 5.65 29.33 -57.95
C GLU A 58 4.62 28.45 -57.24
N ARG A 59 4.74 27.13 -57.40
CA ARG A 59 3.84 26.16 -56.76
C ARG A 59 3.96 26.18 -55.24
N ILE A 60 5.17 26.16 -54.68
CA ILE A 60 5.38 26.20 -53.23
C ILE A 60 4.80 27.50 -52.64
N SER A 61 5.04 28.65 -53.29
CA SER A 61 4.50 29.94 -52.85
C SER A 61 2.96 29.96 -52.88
N GLU A 62 2.34 29.36 -53.89
CA GLU A 62 0.89 29.26 -53.98
C GLU A 62 0.30 28.34 -52.89
N ILE A 63 0.92 27.18 -52.66
CA ILE A 63 0.48 26.25 -51.60
C ILE A 63 0.66 26.90 -50.21
N GLN A 64 1.76 27.63 -49.97
CA GLN A 64 1.95 28.42 -48.73
C GLN A 64 0.81 29.40 -48.51
N LYS A 65 0.41 30.13 -49.56
CA LYS A 65 -0.68 31.10 -49.50
C LYS A 65 -2.05 30.45 -49.26
N LEU A 66 -2.32 29.32 -49.91
CA LEU A 66 -3.57 28.54 -49.75
C LEU A 66 -3.64 27.84 -48.38
N GLY A 67 -2.49 27.42 -47.83
CA GLY A 67 -2.35 26.80 -46.51
C GLY A 67 -2.74 27.76 -45.38
N GLY A 68 -2.25 28.99 -45.44
CA GLY A 68 -2.52 30.03 -44.44
C GLY A 68 -2.05 29.62 -43.04
N ASP A 69 -2.83 29.94 -42.00
CA ASP A 69 -2.51 29.57 -40.62
C ASP A 69 -2.83 28.10 -40.26
N ASP A 70 -3.50 27.36 -41.16
CA ASP A 70 -3.93 25.98 -40.90
C ASP A 70 -2.90 24.93 -41.34
N LEU A 71 -2.10 25.24 -42.36
CA LEU A 71 -1.11 24.34 -42.94
C LEU A 71 0.18 25.11 -43.24
N THR A 72 1.24 24.81 -42.50
CA THR A 72 2.58 25.32 -42.79
C THR A 72 3.23 24.46 -43.87
N VAL A 73 3.82 25.11 -44.87
CA VAL A 73 4.49 24.44 -45.98
C VAL A 73 5.97 24.79 -45.93
N LEU A 74 6.79 23.76 -45.67
CA LEU A 74 8.23 23.86 -45.67
C LEU A 74 8.77 23.61 -47.09
N PRO A 75 9.59 24.52 -47.65
CA PRO A 75 10.29 24.24 -48.89
C PRO A 75 11.34 23.15 -48.65
N GLY A 76 11.42 22.19 -49.57
CA GLY A 76 12.40 21.12 -49.54
C GLY A 76 12.75 20.62 -50.94
N ILE A 77 13.65 19.66 -50.98
CA ILE A 77 14.09 18.98 -52.21
C ILE A 77 14.57 17.58 -51.86
N GLU A 78 14.18 16.59 -52.64
CA GLU A 78 14.73 15.24 -52.53
C GLU A 78 15.84 15.02 -53.57
N LEU A 79 16.95 14.44 -53.11
CA LEU A 79 18.16 14.20 -53.88
C LEU A 79 18.63 12.76 -53.72
N ARG A 80 19.45 12.32 -54.68
CA ARG A 80 20.04 10.99 -54.73
C ARG A 80 21.53 11.07 -54.45
N SER A 81 22.03 10.25 -53.55
CA SER A 81 23.46 10.18 -53.24
C SER A 81 24.21 9.27 -54.22
N GLU A 82 25.53 9.41 -54.19
CA GLU A 82 26.52 8.56 -54.85
C GLU A 82 26.80 7.24 -54.10
N LEU A 83 26.16 7.03 -52.95
CA LEU A 83 26.47 5.93 -52.02
C LEU A 83 25.54 4.73 -52.21
N GLY A 84 26.10 3.54 -52.00
CA GLY A 84 25.39 2.26 -52.11
C GLY A 84 25.31 1.71 -53.53
N ASP A 85 24.88 0.44 -53.65
CA ASP A 85 24.61 -0.17 -54.96
C ASP A 85 23.37 0.44 -55.63
N LYS A 86 22.43 0.90 -54.80
CA LYS A 86 21.33 1.77 -55.19
C LYS A 86 21.56 3.13 -54.51
N PRO A 87 21.32 4.24 -55.24
CA PRO A 87 21.60 5.56 -54.70
C PRO A 87 20.69 5.85 -53.52
N VAL A 88 21.26 6.18 -52.37
CA VAL A 88 20.48 6.50 -51.18
C VAL A 88 19.75 7.82 -51.37
N HIS A 89 18.46 7.85 -51.07
CA HIS A 89 17.64 9.07 -51.14
C HIS A 89 17.73 9.85 -49.82
N TYR A 90 17.82 11.17 -49.94
CA TYR A 90 17.86 12.08 -48.81
C TYR A 90 17.19 13.40 -49.18
N ILE A 91 16.70 14.11 -48.18
CA ILE A 91 15.88 15.31 -48.35
C ILE A 91 16.55 16.45 -47.60
N CYS A 92 16.63 17.61 -48.25
CA CYS A 92 17.07 18.85 -47.63
C CYS A 92 15.78 19.71 -47.41
N ILE A 93 15.45 20.07 -46.15
CA ILE A 93 14.24 20.85 -45.76
C ILE A 93 14.67 22.22 -45.21
N PHE A 94 13.93 23.28 -45.54
CA PHE A 94 14.28 24.67 -45.23
C PHE A 94 13.15 25.43 -44.51
N PRO A 95 13.46 26.59 -43.88
CA PRO A 95 12.46 27.44 -43.24
C PRO A 95 11.34 27.89 -44.18
N GLU A 96 10.11 27.91 -43.69
CA GLU A 96 8.92 28.37 -44.44
C GLU A 96 9.00 29.83 -44.90
N ASP A 97 9.77 30.66 -44.20
CA ASP A 97 9.95 32.09 -44.46
C ASP A 97 11.18 32.40 -45.33
N SER A 98 11.81 31.37 -45.91
CA SER A 98 12.92 31.53 -46.85
C SER A 98 12.49 32.29 -48.11
N ASP A 99 13.39 33.12 -48.64
CA ASP A 99 13.25 33.64 -50.02
C ASP A 99 13.42 32.48 -50.99
N LEU A 100 12.29 31.94 -51.47
CA LEU A 100 12.26 30.75 -52.33
C LEU A 100 13.04 30.93 -53.64
N VAL A 101 13.08 32.14 -54.20
CA VAL A 101 13.80 32.42 -55.45
C VAL A 101 15.30 32.37 -55.20
N GLU A 102 15.78 33.00 -54.13
CA GLU A 102 17.19 32.97 -53.76
C GLU A 102 17.63 31.58 -53.31
N LEU A 103 16.77 30.89 -52.52
CA LEU A 103 16.99 29.54 -52.03
C LEU A 103 17.17 28.57 -53.20
N TRP A 104 16.20 28.53 -54.12
CA TRP A 104 16.28 27.65 -55.29
C TRP A 104 17.49 27.97 -56.15
N LYS A 105 17.78 29.25 -56.44
CA LYS A 105 18.94 29.64 -57.24
C LYS A 105 20.27 29.17 -56.64
N LYS A 106 20.42 29.24 -55.31
CA LYS A 106 21.64 28.78 -54.63
C LYS A 106 21.76 27.25 -54.66
N LEU A 107 20.64 26.53 -54.49
CA LEU A 107 20.61 25.07 -54.58
C LEU A 107 20.87 24.60 -56.02
N GLU A 108 20.21 25.19 -57.01
CA GLU A 108 20.32 24.86 -58.43
C GLU A 108 21.77 24.99 -58.91
N VAL A 109 22.41 26.14 -58.62
CA VAL A 109 23.81 26.38 -59.00
C VAL A 109 24.78 25.61 -58.13
N GLY A 110 24.56 25.56 -56.81
CA GLY A 110 25.48 24.95 -55.85
C GLY A 110 25.55 23.44 -55.91
N LEU A 111 24.48 22.78 -56.39
CA LEU A 111 24.38 21.32 -56.50
C LEU A 111 24.36 20.82 -57.95
N HIS A 112 24.62 21.70 -58.92
CA HIS A 112 24.68 21.35 -60.34
C HIS A 112 23.39 20.73 -60.89
N LEU A 113 22.26 21.39 -60.60
CA LEU A 113 20.90 20.95 -60.96
C LEU A 113 20.28 21.82 -62.05
N THR A 114 21.08 22.60 -62.79
CA THR A 114 20.53 23.39 -63.90
C THR A 114 19.97 22.48 -65.00
N LYS A 115 18.98 22.95 -65.78
CA LYS A 115 18.40 22.17 -66.88
C LYS A 115 19.44 21.63 -67.86
N ALA A 116 20.49 22.40 -68.14
CA ALA A 116 21.57 21.97 -69.04
C ALA A 116 22.38 20.81 -68.44
N GLU A 117 22.70 20.86 -67.15
CA GLU A 117 23.42 19.80 -66.43
C GLU A 117 22.56 18.52 -66.28
N LEU A 118 21.25 18.69 -66.09
CA LEU A 118 20.27 17.60 -66.09
C LEU A 118 20.24 16.86 -67.44
N GLU A 119 20.18 17.61 -68.54
CA GLU A 119 20.19 17.05 -69.90
C GLU A 119 21.53 16.37 -70.21
N GLU A 120 22.66 16.98 -69.82
CA GLU A 120 24.01 16.43 -70.03
C GLU A 120 24.22 15.10 -69.28
N LYS A 121 23.72 14.98 -68.05
CA LYS A 121 23.83 13.77 -67.23
C LYS A 121 22.84 12.66 -67.65
N GLY A 122 22.00 12.91 -68.65
CA GLY A 122 21.08 11.91 -69.21
C GLY A 122 19.75 11.82 -68.48
N GLY A 123 19.28 12.92 -67.91
CA GLY A 123 17.99 13.07 -67.24
C GLY A 123 18.04 12.84 -65.72
N ASP A 124 16.93 13.17 -65.06
CA ASP A 124 16.76 13.17 -63.60
C ASP A 124 17.19 11.84 -62.93
N ALA A 125 16.95 10.71 -63.59
CA ALA A 125 17.26 9.39 -63.05
C ALA A 125 18.77 9.11 -62.82
N LYS A 126 19.66 9.90 -63.43
CA LYS A 126 21.12 9.71 -63.42
C LYS A 126 21.87 10.80 -62.68
N ILE A 127 21.15 11.69 -61.98
CA ILE A 127 21.78 12.69 -61.12
C ILE A 127 22.11 12.08 -59.77
N TYR A 128 23.35 12.34 -59.34
CA TYR A 128 23.83 12.04 -58.01
C TYR A 128 24.46 13.31 -57.43
N VAL A 129 24.04 13.66 -56.23
CA VAL A 129 24.55 14.80 -55.47
C VAL A 129 25.18 14.25 -54.20
N PRO A 130 26.50 14.44 -54.00
CA PRO A 130 27.16 14.01 -52.77
C PRO A 130 26.47 14.57 -51.53
N ILE A 131 26.14 13.70 -50.56
CA ILE A 131 25.41 14.10 -49.34
C ILE A 131 26.14 15.23 -48.62
N ARG A 132 27.47 15.17 -48.58
CA ARG A 132 28.32 16.19 -47.98
C ARG A 132 28.09 17.57 -48.61
N ASP A 133 27.97 17.63 -49.93
CA ASP A 133 27.84 18.89 -50.66
C ASP A 133 26.45 19.51 -50.42
N CYS A 134 25.36 18.72 -50.43
CA CYS A 134 24.04 19.24 -49.97
C CYS A 134 24.13 19.65 -48.51
N ALA A 135 24.74 18.87 -47.62
CA ALA A 135 24.77 19.18 -46.20
C ALA A 135 25.50 20.47 -45.86
N GLU A 136 26.66 20.69 -46.46
CA GLU A 136 27.41 21.93 -46.27
C GLU A 136 26.65 23.14 -46.82
N LEU A 137 25.93 23.00 -47.94
CA LEU A 137 25.12 24.07 -48.52
C LEU A 137 23.83 24.31 -47.73
N ALA A 138 23.08 23.26 -47.41
CA ALA A 138 21.85 23.31 -46.64
C ALA A 138 22.08 23.97 -45.28
N LYS A 139 23.18 23.63 -44.60
CA LYS A 139 23.56 24.27 -43.33
C LYS A 139 23.82 25.78 -43.47
N LYS A 140 24.42 26.23 -44.58
CA LYS A 140 24.60 27.67 -44.88
C LYS A 140 23.28 28.38 -45.15
N LEU A 141 22.27 27.63 -45.57
CA LEU A 141 20.91 28.08 -45.86
C LEU A 141 19.94 27.77 -44.71
N HIS A 142 20.46 27.41 -43.54
CA HIS A 142 19.67 27.06 -42.34
C HIS A 142 18.71 25.88 -42.51
N GLY A 143 18.94 25.01 -43.50
CA GLY A 143 18.18 23.78 -43.69
C GLY A 143 18.67 22.60 -42.85
N ILE A 144 17.86 21.54 -42.82
CA ILE A 144 18.15 20.26 -42.18
C ILE A 144 18.09 19.12 -43.20
N ILE A 145 18.68 17.98 -42.87
CA ILE A 145 18.70 16.81 -43.75
C ILE A 145 18.00 15.60 -43.12
N THR A 146 17.13 14.97 -43.88
CA THR A 146 16.59 13.64 -43.59
C THR A 146 17.13 12.62 -44.59
N ILE A 147 17.24 11.35 -44.20
CA ILE A 147 17.70 10.27 -45.09
C ILE A 147 16.79 9.06 -44.99
N HIS A 148 16.61 8.36 -46.10
CA HIS A 148 15.88 7.09 -46.10
C HIS A 148 16.63 6.04 -45.29
N ALA A 149 15.90 5.32 -44.46
CA ALA A 149 16.42 4.46 -43.41
C ALA A 149 15.58 3.20 -43.23
N GLY A 150 16.15 2.18 -42.58
CA GLY A 150 15.45 0.91 -42.39
C GLY A 150 15.11 0.24 -43.72
N ALA A 151 13.93 -0.37 -43.80
CA ALA A 151 13.42 -1.05 -44.98
C ALA A 151 12.76 -0.11 -46.01
N LYS A 152 12.98 1.20 -45.90
CA LYS A 152 12.59 2.13 -46.97
C LYS A 152 13.43 1.81 -48.23
N SER A 153 12.87 2.01 -49.42
CA SER A 153 13.64 1.90 -50.66
C SER A 153 14.78 2.92 -50.67
N ASN A 154 15.91 2.57 -51.31
CA ASN A 154 17.03 3.50 -51.49
C ASN A 154 17.52 4.03 -50.13
N SER A 155 17.66 3.13 -49.16
CA SER A 155 17.95 3.45 -47.77
C SER A 155 19.44 3.43 -47.49
N ILE A 156 19.91 4.22 -46.53
CA ILE A 156 21.28 4.13 -46.00
C ILE A 156 21.58 2.69 -45.54
N ASP A 157 20.57 1.95 -45.09
CA ASP A 157 20.73 0.56 -44.65
C ASP A 157 21.07 -0.40 -45.80
N ASP A 158 20.78 -0.04 -47.05
CA ASP A 158 21.14 -0.84 -48.25
C ASP A 158 22.65 -0.81 -48.55
N ILE A 159 23.40 0.15 -48.00
CA ILE A 159 24.87 0.16 -48.11
C ILE A 159 25.40 -1.07 -47.38
N GLU A 160 26.10 -1.95 -48.09
CA GLU A 160 26.70 -3.15 -47.50
C GLU A 160 27.57 -2.80 -46.28
N ASN A 161 27.56 -3.64 -45.25
CA ASN A 161 28.19 -3.31 -43.97
C ASN A 161 29.18 -4.39 -43.48
N HIS A 162 29.70 -5.19 -44.40
CA HIS A 162 30.55 -6.35 -44.09
C HIS A 162 32.02 -5.96 -43.85
N GLN A 163 32.47 -4.81 -44.38
CA GLN A 163 33.82 -4.27 -44.17
C GLN A 163 33.81 -3.05 -43.23
N GLN A 164 34.90 -2.90 -42.44
CA GLN A 164 35.06 -1.77 -41.51
C GLN A 164 34.97 -0.41 -42.18
N PHE A 165 35.46 -0.27 -43.42
CA PHE A 165 35.40 1.00 -44.13
C PHE A 165 33.95 1.40 -44.46
N GLN A 166 33.09 0.43 -44.82
CA GLN A 166 31.69 0.69 -45.14
C GLN A 166 30.92 1.09 -43.87
N GLN A 167 31.16 0.39 -42.77
CA GLN A 167 30.64 0.74 -41.44
C GLN A 167 30.99 2.18 -41.07
N ARG A 168 32.24 2.59 -41.33
CA ARG A 168 32.71 3.93 -41.07
C ARG A 168 32.06 4.98 -41.97
N ILE A 169 31.88 4.71 -43.27
CA ILE A 169 31.16 5.62 -44.17
C ILE A 169 29.73 5.84 -43.68
N LYS A 170 28.99 4.77 -43.36
CA LYS A 170 27.62 4.87 -42.84
C LYS A 170 27.57 5.71 -41.58
N TYR A 171 28.49 5.46 -40.65
CA TYR A 171 28.60 6.22 -39.41
C TYR A 171 28.93 7.69 -39.64
N ASP A 172 29.93 7.98 -40.48
CA ASP A 172 30.37 9.35 -40.75
C ASP A 172 29.27 10.16 -41.46
N VAL A 173 28.52 9.54 -42.38
CA VAL A 173 27.35 10.18 -43.01
C VAL A 173 26.27 10.47 -41.97
N ALA A 174 25.82 9.42 -41.26
CA ALA A 174 24.79 9.50 -40.24
C ALA A 174 25.10 10.55 -39.15
N LYS A 175 26.36 10.64 -38.74
CA LYS A 175 26.78 11.53 -37.65
C LYS A 175 26.94 12.98 -38.09
N ASN A 176 27.59 13.21 -39.23
CA ASN A 176 28.08 14.54 -39.59
C ASN A 176 27.13 15.33 -40.49
N TYR A 177 26.26 14.64 -41.24
CA TYR A 177 25.46 15.28 -42.29
C TYR A 177 23.96 15.09 -42.15
N ILE A 178 23.51 14.07 -41.42
CA ILE A 178 22.08 13.72 -41.32
C ILE A 178 21.51 14.23 -40.01
N ASP A 179 20.35 14.88 -40.04
CA ASP A 179 19.63 15.33 -38.85
C ASP A 179 18.54 14.35 -38.42
N CYS A 180 17.81 13.75 -39.37
CA CYS A 180 16.73 12.79 -39.10
C CYS A 180 16.84 11.53 -39.99
N PHE A 181 16.28 10.41 -39.52
CA PHE A 181 16.12 9.19 -40.31
C PHE A 181 14.65 8.94 -40.64
N GLU A 182 14.34 8.82 -41.91
CA GLU A 182 13.00 8.48 -42.39
C GLU A 182 12.89 6.98 -42.63
N ILE A 183 12.16 6.30 -41.76
CA ILE A 183 12.06 4.84 -41.73
C ILE A 183 10.87 4.32 -42.55
N GLY A 184 11.04 3.15 -43.16
CA GLY A 184 10.03 2.57 -44.03
C GLY A 184 8.87 1.86 -43.31
N GLN A 185 9.03 1.47 -42.05
CA GLN A 185 8.06 0.69 -41.27
C GLN A 185 8.29 0.86 -39.77
N ILE A 186 7.22 0.74 -38.99
CA ILE A 186 7.24 0.95 -37.53
C ILE A 186 8.26 0.03 -36.83
N LYS A 187 8.39 -1.24 -37.24
CA LYS A 187 9.33 -2.18 -36.61
C LYS A 187 10.82 -1.79 -36.75
N ASP A 188 11.16 -0.88 -37.67
CA ASP A 188 12.53 -0.40 -37.78
C ASP A 188 12.85 0.62 -36.67
N ILE A 189 11.84 1.22 -36.01
CA ILE A 189 12.02 2.10 -34.85
C ILE A 189 12.81 1.38 -33.76
N ASP A 190 12.34 0.21 -33.34
CA ASP A 190 12.96 -0.59 -32.28
C ASP A 190 14.40 -0.95 -32.64
N ARG A 191 14.66 -1.32 -33.90
CA ARG A 191 16.02 -1.60 -34.38
C ARG A 191 16.94 -0.38 -34.25
N TYR A 192 16.47 0.81 -34.60
CA TYR A 192 17.27 2.02 -34.47
C TYR A 192 17.50 2.40 -33.00
N LEU A 193 16.44 2.40 -32.18
CA LEU A 193 16.49 2.82 -30.78
C LEU A 193 17.23 1.84 -29.86
N ASP A 194 17.06 0.53 -30.07
CA ASP A 194 17.58 -0.50 -29.16
C ASP A 194 18.94 -1.05 -29.58
N ILE A 195 19.32 -0.89 -30.86
CA ILE A 195 20.55 -1.48 -31.41
C ILE A 195 21.46 -0.41 -32.01
N ILE A 196 21.00 0.32 -33.03
CA ILE A 196 21.89 1.20 -33.82
C ILE A 196 22.35 2.40 -32.99
N PHE A 197 21.43 3.15 -32.38
CA PHE A 197 21.73 4.34 -31.60
C PHE A 197 22.59 4.04 -30.35
N PRO A 198 22.32 2.99 -29.55
CA PRO A 198 23.20 2.61 -28.44
C PRO A 198 24.62 2.26 -28.86
N ILE A 199 24.80 1.56 -30.00
CA ILE A 199 26.14 1.17 -30.49
C ILE A 199 26.89 2.38 -31.09
N THR A 200 26.19 3.24 -31.81
CA THR A 200 26.79 4.39 -32.51
C THR A 200 26.94 5.63 -31.63
N GLY A 201 26.21 5.71 -30.52
CA GLY A 201 26.10 6.90 -29.67
C GLY A 201 25.31 8.04 -30.33
N LEU A 202 24.51 7.73 -31.35
CA LEU A 202 23.59 8.69 -31.97
C LEU A 202 22.25 8.69 -31.23
N ASP A 203 21.53 9.80 -31.29
CA ASP A 203 20.14 9.90 -30.82
C ASP A 203 19.47 10.96 -31.68
N LYS A 204 18.90 10.54 -32.82
CA LYS A 204 18.33 11.43 -33.84
C LYS A 204 16.85 11.10 -34.07
N PRO A 205 16.01 12.07 -34.46
CA PRO A 205 14.61 11.81 -34.78
C PRO A 205 14.45 10.71 -35.82
N LEU A 206 13.50 9.81 -35.56
CA LEU A 206 12.99 8.85 -36.53
C LEU A 206 11.64 9.34 -37.04
N LEU A 207 11.44 9.33 -38.35
CA LEU A 207 10.27 9.89 -39.03
C LEU A 207 9.60 8.82 -39.88
N VAL A 208 8.27 8.92 -40.05
CA VAL A 208 7.51 8.17 -41.06
C VAL A 208 6.69 9.18 -41.84
N CYS A 209 7.00 9.35 -43.12
CA CYS A 209 6.31 10.31 -43.99
C CYS A 209 5.54 9.58 -45.09
N SER A 210 4.74 10.33 -45.86
CA SER A 210 3.89 9.73 -46.90
C SER A 210 4.67 9.29 -48.13
N ASP A 211 5.70 10.04 -48.52
CA ASP A 211 6.39 9.85 -49.80
C ASP A 211 5.36 9.85 -50.96
N ASN A 212 4.39 10.77 -50.86
CA ASN A 212 3.19 10.73 -51.67
C ASN A 212 3.45 11.28 -53.08
N HIS A 213 3.15 10.45 -54.07
CA HIS A 213 3.24 10.78 -55.51
C HIS A 213 1.85 10.95 -56.16
N ASN A 214 0.78 10.94 -55.37
CA ASN A 214 -0.59 11.00 -55.85
C ASN A 214 -1.54 11.46 -54.75
N ILE A 215 -1.94 12.73 -54.80
CA ILE A 215 -2.78 13.34 -53.76
C ILE A 215 -4.15 12.65 -53.63
N LYS A 216 -4.73 12.13 -54.73
CA LYS A 216 -6.02 11.41 -54.68
C LYS A 216 -5.96 10.13 -53.85
N LYS A 217 -4.75 9.64 -53.56
CA LYS A 217 -4.48 8.45 -52.74
C LYS A 217 -3.59 8.80 -51.54
N TYR A 218 -3.68 10.04 -51.04
CA TYR A 218 -2.93 10.45 -49.86
C TYR A 218 -3.18 9.49 -48.70
N SER A 219 -2.11 8.86 -48.24
CA SER A 219 -2.12 7.95 -47.09
C SER A 219 -0.73 7.88 -46.49
N VAL A 220 -0.67 7.66 -45.18
CA VAL A 220 0.57 7.44 -44.44
C VAL A 220 0.52 6.05 -43.82
N LYS A 221 1.66 5.36 -43.78
CA LYS A 221 1.76 4.05 -43.10
C LYS A 221 1.43 4.15 -41.61
N ALA A 222 1.83 5.25 -41.00
CA ALA A 222 1.50 5.65 -39.65
C ALA A 222 1.56 7.19 -39.57
N PRO A 223 0.66 7.85 -38.83
CA PRO A 223 0.76 9.29 -38.61
C PRO A 223 2.04 9.65 -37.86
N LEU A 224 2.76 10.65 -38.36
CA LEU A 224 3.87 11.30 -37.66
C LEU A 224 3.35 12.49 -36.87
N TRP A 225 3.58 12.46 -35.57
CA TRP A 225 3.23 13.53 -34.63
C TRP A 225 4.50 14.19 -34.12
N ILE A 226 4.55 15.52 -34.18
CA ILE A 226 5.63 16.30 -33.59
C ILE A 226 5.07 17.31 -32.58
N ARG A 227 5.65 17.32 -31.38
CA ARG A 227 5.30 18.23 -30.28
C ARG A 227 6.11 19.51 -30.36
N ALA A 228 5.65 20.45 -31.17
CA ALA A 228 6.26 21.75 -31.37
C ALA A 228 5.26 22.71 -32.02
N ASP A 229 5.57 24.00 -32.07
CA ASP A 229 4.83 24.90 -32.95
C ASP A 229 4.97 24.40 -34.42
N PRO A 230 3.93 24.51 -35.26
CA PRO A 230 3.95 24.03 -36.64
C PRO A 230 4.80 24.94 -37.55
N THR A 231 6.11 24.99 -37.29
CA THR A 231 7.10 25.87 -37.95
C THR A 231 8.42 25.12 -38.12
N PHE A 232 9.30 25.58 -39.00
CA PHE A 232 10.63 25.00 -39.13
C PHE A 232 11.44 25.06 -37.83
N ASN A 233 11.34 26.17 -37.09
CA ASN A 233 11.99 26.29 -35.79
C ASN A 233 11.45 25.27 -34.77
N GLY A 234 10.16 24.94 -34.86
CA GLY A 234 9.55 23.85 -34.09
C GLY A 234 10.16 22.48 -34.43
N LEU A 235 10.45 22.23 -35.71
CA LEU A 235 11.16 21.04 -36.16
C LEU A 235 12.59 21.00 -35.61
N CYS A 236 13.32 22.12 -35.64
CA CYS A 236 14.65 22.21 -35.03
C CYS A 236 14.63 21.87 -33.53
N MET A 237 13.60 22.29 -32.79
CA MET A 237 13.43 21.90 -31.39
C MET A 237 13.22 20.39 -31.22
N ALA A 238 12.53 19.73 -32.15
CA ALA A 238 12.36 18.28 -32.12
C ALA A 238 13.68 17.52 -32.33
N LEU A 239 14.67 18.11 -33.01
CA LEU A 239 16.00 17.52 -33.16
C LEU A 239 16.76 17.38 -31.84
N HIS A 240 16.50 18.29 -30.88
CA HIS A 240 17.19 18.31 -29.58
C HIS A 240 16.59 17.34 -28.56
N GLU A 241 15.30 17.02 -28.68
CA GLU A 241 14.58 16.15 -27.76
C GLU A 241 13.74 15.10 -28.52
N PRO A 242 14.36 14.29 -29.41
CA PRO A 242 13.63 13.44 -30.36
C PRO A 242 12.66 12.48 -29.67
N ARG A 243 13.09 11.86 -28.56
CA ARG A 243 12.29 10.87 -27.81
C ARG A 243 11.01 11.43 -27.20
N ASN A 244 11.01 12.72 -26.85
CA ASN A 244 9.89 13.36 -26.15
C ASN A 244 8.99 14.18 -27.09
N ARG A 245 9.45 14.45 -28.31
CA ARG A 245 8.78 15.34 -29.26
C ARG A 245 8.35 14.66 -30.53
N VAL A 246 8.80 13.43 -30.81
CA VAL A 246 8.39 12.70 -32.01
C VAL A 246 7.65 11.44 -31.59
N PHE A 247 6.48 11.24 -32.17
CA PHE A 247 5.67 10.05 -31.96
C PHE A 247 5.14 9.56 -33.31
N ILE A 248 5.23 8.25 -33.55
CA ILE A 248 4.75 7.61 -34.78
C ILE A 248 3.67 6.61 -34.39
N GLY A 249 2.46 6.82 -34.89
CA GLY A 249 1.30 5.98 -34.59
C GLY A 249 -0.02 6.76 -34.61
N GLU A 250 -1.12 6.07 -34.29
CA GLU A 250 -2.47 6.64 -34.40
C GLU A 250 -2.66 7.92 -33.60
N THR A 251 -2.27 7.94 -32.32
CA THR A 251 -2.40 9.13 -31.46
C THR A 251 -1.41 9.05 -30.29
N PRO A 252 -0.67 10.13 -29.96
CA PRO A 252 0.18 10.20 -28.77
C PRO A 252 -0.58 9.88 -27.48
N GLU A 253 0.06 9.16 -26.56
CA GLU A 253 -0.55 8.75 -25.28
C GLU A 253 -1.11 9.93 -24.48
N ASP A 254 -0.39 11.06 -24.46
CA ASP A 254 -0.83 12.29 -23.78
C ASP A 254 -2.18 12.80 -24.30
N LEU A 255 -2.38 12.79 -25.62
CA LEU A 255 -3.63 13.22 -26.24
C LEU A 255 -4.75 12.21 -25.97
N SER A 256 -4.46 10.91 -26.07
CA SER A 256 -5.42 9.84 -25.76
C SER A 256 -5.91 9.93 -24.31
N ARG A 257 -4.98 10.12 -23.36
CA ARG A 257 -5.27 10.27 -21.94
C ARG A 257 -6.14 11.48 -21.64
N ALA A 258 -5.84 12.63 -22.27
CA ALA A 258 -6.63 13.85 -22.14
C ALA A 258 -8.05 13.70 -22.73
N ARG A 259 -8.15 13.09 -23.92
CA ARG A 259 -9.43 12.83 -24.60
C ARG A 259 -10.33 11.88 -23.81
N ASN A 260 -9.76 10.87 -23.17
CA ASN A 260 -10.52 9.87 -22.40
C ASN A 260 -10.91 10.36 -20.99
N ASN A 261 -10.30 11.44 -20.50
CA ASN A 261 -10.58 11.98 -19.15
C ASN A 261 -10.84 13.50 -19.16
N PRO A 262 -11.74 14.02 -20.01
CA PRO A 262 -11.83 15.46 -20.27
C PRO A 262 -12.30 16.29 -19.05
N THR A 263 -12.91 15.65 -18.05
CA THR A 263 -13.30 16.29 -16.78
C THR A 263 -12.14 16.53 -15.82
N LYS A 264 -10.97 15.92 -16.08
CA LYS A 264 -9.75 16.01 -15.25
C LYS A 264 -8.70 16.99 -15.79
N TYR A 265 -8.91 17.55 -16.97
CA TYR A 265 -7.95 18.46 -17.61
C TYR A 265 -8.50 19.89 -17.67
N MET A 266 -7.71 20.83 -17.15
CA MET A 266 -8.02 22.26 -17.20
C MET A 266 -7.74 22.78 -18.61
N LYS A 267 -8.70 23.49 -19.18
CA LYS A 267 -8.57 24.17 -20.48
C LYS A 267 -7.93 25.54 -20.29
N ASP A 268 -8.49 26.30 -19.35
CA ASP A 268 -8.07 27.67 -19.09
C ASP A 268 -8.57 28.18 -17.73
N ILE A 269 -7.95 29.26 -17.28
CA ILE A 269 -8.43 30.09 -16.17
C ILE A 269 -8.57 31.54 -16.65
N SER A 270 -9.66 32.18 -16.27
CA SER A 270 -9.94 33.58 -16.58
C SER A 270 -10.26 34.35 -15.32
N PHE A 271 -9.94 35.65 -15.34
CA PHE A 271 -10.17 36.56 -14.24
C PHE A 271 -10.99 37.75 -14.69
N GLU A 272 -11.99 38.09 -13.88
CA GLU A 272 -12.92 39.18 -14.11
C GLU A 272 -12.84 40.20 -12.97
N ARG A 273 -12.68 41.47 -13.34
CA ARG A 273 -12.71 42.60 -12.42
C ARG A 273 -14.14 43.12 -12.29
N LEU A 274 -14.66 43.12 -11.07
CA LEU A 274 -16.01 43.61 -10.77
C LEU A 274 -16.05 45.15 -10.79
N GLY A 275 -17.22 45.71 -11.06
CA GLY A 275 -17.43 47.18 -11.06
C GLY A 275 -17.15 47.85 -9.72
N SER A 276 -17.08 47.08 -8.62
CA SER A 276 -16.72 47.56 -7.29
C SER A 276 -15.21 47.83 -7.11
N ALA A 277 -14.37 47.34 -8.03
CA ALA A 277 -12.92 47.52 -7.97
C ALA A 277 -12.52 49.00 -8.19
N PRO A 278 -11.54 49.54 -7.44
CA PRO A 278 -10.97 50.87 -7.71
C PRO A 278 -10.32 50.97 -9.10
N GLU A 279 -10.48 52.10 -9.80
CA GLU A 279 -10.00 52.29 -11.19
C GLU A 279 -8.49 52.06 -11.37
N ASN A 280 -7.69 52.35 -10.35
CA ASN A 280 -6.24 52.17 -10.37
C ASN A 280 -5.77 50.71 -10.20
N GLN A 281 -6.69 49.76 -9.98
CA GLN A 281 -6.38 48.34 -9.82
C GLN A 281 -6.81 47.57 -11.07
N MET A 282 -5.86 47.42 -12.01
CA MET A 282 -6.02 46.64 -13.25
C MET A 282 -5.51 45.20 -13.12
N TRP A 283 -5.40 44.67 -11.89
CA TRP A 283 -4.99 43.29 -11.66
C TRP A 283 -6.12 42.32 -12.02
N PHE A 284 -5.78 41.05 -12.23
CA PHE A 284 -6.77 39.98 -12.46
C PHE A 284 -7.76 40.32 -13.60
N SER A 285 -7.24 40.86 -14.70
CA SER A 285 -7.97 41.03 -15.95
C SER A 285 -7.26 40.23 -17.04
N GLY A 286 -7.83 39.10 -17.45
CA GLY A 286 -7.25 38.30 -18.53
C GLY A 286 -7.54 36.81 -18.43
N LYS A 287 -6.93 36.05 -19.33
CA LYS A 287 -7.13 34.62 -19.51
C LYS A 287 -5.78 33.93 -19.72
N VAL A 288 -5.58 32.78 -19.08
CA VAL A 288 -4.41 31.91 -19.24
C VAL A 288 -4.90 30.56 -19.76
N LEU A 289 -4.35 30.11 -20.89
CA LEU A 289 -4.64 28.80 -21.46
C LEU A 289 -3.64 27.76 -20.95
N PHE A 290 -4.10 26.53 -20.77
CA PHE A 290 -3.25 25.41 -20.35
C PHE A 290 -3.12 24.37 -21.46
N ASN A 291 -1.94 23.75 -21.56
CA ASN A 291 -1.76 22.51 -22.28
C ASN A 291 -2.05 21.32 -21.33
N PRO A 292 -2.41 20.13 -21.85
CA PRO A 292 -2.73 18.96 -21.02
C PRO A 292 -1.50 18.31 -20.36
N GLY A 293 -0.29 18.81 -20.62
CA GLY A 293 0.95 18.28 -20.08
C GLY A 293 1.42 19.03 -18.83
N LEU A 294 2.74 19.00 -18.60
CA LEU A 294 3.38 19.79 -17.55
C LEU A 294 3.39 21.26 -17.94
N VAL A 295 2.77 22.10 -17.11
CA VAL A 295 2.81 23.57 -17.22
C VAL A 295 3.82 24.10 -16.19
N ALA A 296 4.89 24.74 -16.66
CA ALA A 296 5.85 25.42 -15.80
C ALA A 296 5.61 26.94 -15.81
N ILE A 297 5.31 27.52 -14.64
CA ILE A 297 5.08 28.96 -14.50
C ILE A 297 6.37 29.62 -14.00
N VAL A 298 7.07 30.34 -14.88
CA VAL A 298 8.34 31.00 -14.58
C VAL A 298 8.16 32.52 -14.52
N GLY A 299 8.83 33.18 -13.57
CA GLY A 299 8.82 34.64 -13.49
C GLY A 299 9.50 35.18 -12.24
N ASN A 300 9.79 36.48 -12.23
CA ASN A 300 10.45 37.16 -11.11
C ASN A 300 9.59 37.18 -9.83
N LYS A 301 10.21 37.49 -8.68
CA LYS A 301 9.47 37.69 -7.44
C LYS A 301 8.42 38.80 -7.61
N GLY A 302 7.18 38.55 -7.18
CA GLY A 302 6.07 39.49 -7.34
C GLY A 302 5.33 39.44 -8.68
N SER A 303 5.70 38.54 -9.60
CA SER A 303 5.04 38.40 -10.91
C SER A 303 3.65 37.73 -10.90
N GLY A 304 3.06 37.47 -9.73
CA GLY A 304 1.72 36.87 -9.63
C GLY A 304 1.65 35.34 -9.68
N LYS A 305 2.78 34.61 -9.62
CA LYS A 305 2.78 33.12 -9.66
C LYS A 305 1.92 32.49 -8.57
N SER A 306 2.16 32.88 -7.31
CA SER A 306 1.39 32.38 -6.16
C SER A 306 -0.08 32.80 -6.22
N ALA A 307 -0.37 33.96 -6.83
CA ALA A 307 -1.75 34.39 -7.03
C ALA A 307 -2.49 33.48 -8.01
N LEU A 308 -1.83 33.06 -9.09
CA LEU A 308 -2.38 32.12 -10.05
C LEU A 308 -2.57 30.72 -9.42
N SER A 309 -1.56 30.20 -8.70
CA SER A 309 -1.67 28.89 -8.06
C SER A 309 -2.73 28.83 -6.97
N ASP A 310 -2.78 29.84 -6.09
CA ASP A 310 -3.79 29.92 -5.02
C ASP A 310 -5.21 30.05 -5.62
N ALA A 311 -5.38 30.82 -6.71
CA ALA A 311 -6.66 30.93 -7.39
C ALA A 311 -7.12 29.60 -7.99
N ILE A 312 -6.21 28.82 -8.59
CA ILE A 312 -6.50 27.46 -9.06
C ILE A 312 -6.87 26.57 -7.88
N GLY A 313 -6.12 26.63 -6.77
CA GLY A 313 -6.40 25.88 -5.54
C GLY A 313 -7.78 26.19 -4.98
N LEU A 314 -8.18 27.46 -4.93
CA LEU A 314 -9.51 27.89 -4.49
C LEU A 314 -10.62 27.33 -5.40
N LEU A 315 -10.47 27.47 -6.72
CA LEU A 315 -11.46 26.98 -7.70
C LEU A 315 -11.57 25.45 -7.73
N CYS A 316 -10.51 24.76 -7.33
CA CYS A 316 -10.47 23.31 -7.24
C CYS A 316 -10.84 22.78 -5.85
N SER A 317 -11.26 23.66 -4.93
CA SER A 317 -11.63 23.31 -3.55
C SER A 317 -10.53 22.53 -2.83
N SER A 318 -9.29 23.02 -2.91
CA SER A 318 -8.14 22.31 -2.33
C SER A 318 -8.26 22.14 -0.81
N SER A 319 -7.92 20.95 -0.33
CA SER A 319 -7.89 20.62 1.10
C SER A 319 -6.89 21.46 1.89
N ASN A 320 -5.82 21.93 1.24
CA ASN A 320 -4.74 22.72 1.84
C ASN A 320 -4.99 24.24 1.83
N TYR A 321 -6.25 24.69 1.73
CA TYR A 321 -6.59 26.11 1.57
C TYR A 321 -6.11 27.02 2.72
N TYR A 322 -5.97 26.48 3.94
CA TYR A 322 -5.45 27.23 5.09
C TYR A 322 -3.99 27.69 4.91
N SER A 323 -3.24 27.04 4.03
CA SER A 323 -1.83 27.29 3.76
C SER A 323 -1.59 28.15 2.51
N PHE A 324 -2.64 28.77 1.95
CA PHE A 324 -2.50 29.67 0.81
C PHE A 324 -1.60 30.86 1.15
N SER A 325 -0.62 31.11 0.29
CA SER A 325 0.43 32.09 0.57
C SER A 325 0.04 33.52 0.16
N PHE A 326 -0.80 33.67 -0.87
CA PHE A 326 -1.27 34.92 -1.44
C PHE A 326 -2.73 35.22 -1.07
N LEU A 327 -3.64 34.28 -1.29
CA LEU A 327 -5.07 34.39 -0.92
C LEU A 327 -5.28 34.11 0.58
N SER A 328 -4.53 34.81 1.42
CA SER A 328 -4.61 34.69 2.88
C SER A 328 -5.13 35.96 3.54
N LYS A 329 -5.69 35.79 4.75
CA LYS A 329 -6.15 36.90 5.61
C LYS A 329 -5.01 37.85 6.02
N LYS A 330 -3.75 37.44 5.84
CA LYS A 330 -2.56 38.26 6.09
C LYS A 330 -2.12 39.08 4.87
N ARG A 331 -2.63 38.78 3.67
CA ARG A 331 -2.22 39.39 2.39
C ARG A 331 -3.41 39.86 1.56
N PHE A 332 -3.68 39.24 0.41
CA PHE A 332 -4.62 39.77 -0.58
C PHE A 332 -6.08 39.71 -0.11
N ALA A 333 -6.42 38.71 0.71
CA ALA A 333 -7.73 38.55 1.34
C ALA A 333 -7.80 39.22 2.74
N HIS A 334 -7.03 40.29 2.97
CA HIS A 334 -6.99 40.94 4.27
C HIS A 334 -8.33 41.64 4.61
N PRO A 335 -8.95 41.37 5.77
CA PRO A 335 -10.32 41.80 6.09
C PRO A 335 -10.57 43.32 6.10
N LYS A 336 -9.51 44.13 6.25
CA LYS A 336 -9.64 45.60 6.23
C LYS A 336 -9.51 46.21 4.84
N SER A 337 -8.76 45.56 3.94
CA SER A 337 -8.54 46.09 2.59
C SER A 337 -9.55 45.53 1.59
N ASN A 338 -10.09 44.33 1.84
CA ASN A 338 -11.13 43.67 1.04
C ASN A 338 -10.84 43.59 -0.46
N LEU A 339 -9.56 43.64 -0.85
CA LEU A 339 -9.16 43.69 -2.25
C LEU A 339 -9.65 42.49 -3.06
N ALA A 340 -9.59 41.29 -2.46
CA ALA A 340 -10.04 40.06 -3.08
C ALA A 340 -11.53 40.06 -3.46
N THR A 341 -12.37 40.84 -2.76
CA THR A 341 -13.83 40.89 -3.02
C THR A 341 -14.18 41.47 -4.38
N HIS A 342 -13.24 42.18 -5.00
CA HIS A 342 -13.43 42.89 -6.25
C HIS A 342 -13.12 42.06 -7.51
N PHE A 343 -12.73 40.80 -7.35
CA PHE A 343 -12.25 39.96 -8.45
C PHE A 343 -12.87 38.56 -8.40
N ASN A 344 -13.35 38.11 -9.55
CA ASN A 344 -13.77 36.72 -9.75
C ASN A 344 -12.73 35.98 -10.59
N ALA A 345 -12.61 34.69 -10.35
CA ALA A 345 -11.85 33.79 -11.20
C ALA A 345 -12.77 32.66 -11.68
N THR A 346 -12.56 32.22 -12.91
CA THR A 346 -13.31 31.12 -13.54
C THR A 346 -12.36 30.13 -14.14
N ILE A 347 -12.48 28.86 -13.76
CA ILE A 347 -11.74 27.75 -14.38
C ILE A 347 -12.66 26.97 -15.32
N GLN A 348 -12.18 26.73 -16.53
CA GLN A 348 -12.84 25.91 -17.53
C GLN A 348 -12.08 24.59 -17.70
N TRP A 349 -12.80 23.47 -17.72
CA TRP A 349 -12.27 22.14 -17.99
C TRP A 349 -12.49 21.76 -19.45
N LEU A 350 -11.83 20.73 -19.97
CA LEU A 350 -12.09 20.26 -21.33
C LEU A 350 -13.54 19.76 -21.49
N ALA A 351 -14.13 19.20 -20.44
CA ALA A 351 -15.57 18.91 -20.34
C ALA A 351 -16.11 19.19 -18.93
N GLY A 352 -17.40 19.55 -18.87
CA GLY A 352 -18.09 19.91 -17.64
C GLY A 352 -18.32 21.42 -17.50
N ASP A 353 -19.05 21.79 -16.46
CA ASP A 353 -19.41 23.18 -16.21
C ASP A 353 -18.21 24.01 -15.71
N PRO A 354 -18.08 25.27 -16.16
CA PRO A 354 -17.09 26.19 -15.60
C PRO A 354 -17.39 26.45 -14.13
N VAL A 355 -16.34 26.57 -13.32
CA VAL A 355 -16.46 26.92 -11.90
C VAL A 355 -15.99 28.35 -11.75
N THR A 356 -16.86 29.21 -11.23
CA THR A 356 -16.56 30.61 -10.93
C THR A 356 -16.66 30.84 -9.43
N ARG A 357 -15.65 31.49 -8.85
CA ARG A 357 -15.65 31.96 -7.45
C ARG A 357 -15.06 33.35 -7.34
N ASN A 358 -15.52 34.09 -6.33
CA ASN A 358 -14.87 35.31 -5.91
C ASN A 358 -13.57 34.99 -5.15
N LEU A 359 -12.52 35.78 -5.34
CA LEU A 359 -11.22 35.52 -4.71
C LEU A 359 -11.22 35.72 -3.18
N ALA A 360 -12.27 36.30 -2.61
CA ALA A 360 -12.46 36.42 -1.16
C ALA A 360 -13.24 35.25 -0.54
N GLU A 361 -13.76 34.31 -1.33
CA GLU A 361 -14.46 33.13 -0.82
C GLU A 361 -13.51 32.15 -0.12
N GLU A 362 -14.05 31.37 0.81
CA GLU A 362 -13.35 30.27 1.49
C GLU A 362 -13.85 28.93 0.93
N VAL A 363 -13.00 27.90 0.97
CA VAL A 363 -13.39 26.54 0.60
C VAL A 363 -14.29 25.96 1.69
N LEU A 364 -15.47 25.48 1.32
CA LEU A 364 -16.44 24.97 2.29
C LEU A 364 -16.13 23.51 2.67
N PRO A 365 -16.32 23.11 3.95
CA PRO A 365 -16.19 21.72 4.35
C PRO A 365 -17.17 20.80 3.58
N GLY A 366 -16.65 19.73 2.98
CA GLY A 366 -17.44 18.77 2.20
C GLY A 366 -17.46 19.00 0.69
N GLU A 367 -16.81 20.06 0.19
CA GLU A 367 -16.54 20.20 -1.24
C GLU A 367 -15.51 19.17 -1.70
N VAL A 368 -15.70 18.62 -2.91
CA VAL A 368 -14.78 17.61 -3.46
C VAL A 368 -13.59 18.31 -4.11
N GLU A 369 -12.38 17.98 -3.63
CA GLU A 369 -11.14 18.47 -4.21
C GLU A 369 -10.97 17.94 -5.64
N ARG A 370 -10.85 18.85 -6.61
CA ARG A 370 -10.73 18.52 -8.04
C ARG A 370 -9.28 18.51 -8.54
N ALA A 371 -8.39 19.16 -7.81
CA ALA A 371 -6.96 19.17 -8.09
C ALA A 371 -6.21 19.27 -6.77
N ASN A 372 -5.25 18.36 -6.56
CA ASN A 372 -4.39 18.41 -5.39
C ASN A 372 -3.43 19.60 -5.52
N TYR A 373 -3.52 20.54 -4.59
CA TYR A 373 -2.65 21.69 -4.52
C TYR A 373 -1.79 21.62 -3.26
N LEU A 374 -0.48 21.77 -3.45
CA LEU A 374 0.53 21.80 -2.40
C LEU A 374 1.12 23.23 -2.31
N PRO A 375 0.58 24.10 -1.44
CA PRO A 375 1.11 25.43 -1.23
C PRO A 375 2.55 25.40 -0.71
N GLN A 376 3.34 26.42 -1.04
CA GLN A 376 4.72 26.53 -0.58
C GLN A 376 4.83 26.45 0.95
N ASP A 377 4.02 27.23 1.67
CA ASP A 377 4.03 27.28 3.14
C ASP A 377 3.70 25.90 3.75
N HIS A 378 2.83 25.11 3.10
CA HIS A 378 2.48 23.75 3.54
C HIS A 378 3.66 22.79 3.41
N VAL A 379 4.33 22.79 2.25
CA VAL A 379 5.51 21.95 2.01
C VAL A 379 6.64 22.32 2.97
N GLU A 380 6.87 23.61 3.21
CA GLU A 380 7.88 24.07 4.17
C GLU A 380 7.57 23.57 5.59
N ASN A 381 6.31 23.62 6.03
CA ASN A 381 5.93 23.12 7.36
C ASN A 381 6.17 21.62 7.50
N ILE A 382 5.70 20.81 6.54
CA ILE A 382 5.91 19.35 6.54
C ILE A 382 7.41 19.02 6.57
N CYS A 383 8.22 19.71 5.76
CA CYS A 383 9.66 19.46 5.72
C CYS A 383 10.38 19.91 7.00
N ASN A 384 9.86 20.91 7.71
CA ASN A 384 10.44 21.39 8.97
C ASN A 384 10.07 20.48 10.17
N GLU A 385 8.94 19.78 10.13
CA GLU A 385 8.54 18.80 11.16
C GLU A 385 9.50 17.61 11.27
N LEU A 386 10.14 17.20 10.17
CA LEU A 386 11.21 16.18 10.13
C LEU A 386 12.42 16.52 11.02
N ALA A 387 12.58 17.76 11.48
CA ALA A 387 13.63 18.17 12.41
C ALA A 387 13.20 18.14 13.89
N GLY A 388 11.92 17.85 14.18
CA GLY A 388 11.33 17.76 15.52
C GLY A 388 11.03 16.32 15.96
N LEU A 389 10.60 16.16 17.22
CA LEU A 389 10.27 14.85 17.85
C LEU A 389 8.88 14.31 17.48
N ASP A 390 8.09 15.03 16.67
CA ASP A 390 6.74 14.62 16.24
C ASP A 390 6.75 14.30 14.74
N GLU A 391 7.00 13.04 14.40
CA GLU A 391 7.12 12.52 13.02
C GLU A 391 5.74 12.26 12.33
N ALA A 392 4.63 12.68 12.93
CA ALA A 392 3.29 12.18 12.55
C ALA A 392 2.78 12.68 11.18
N GLY A 393 2.95 13.96 10.85
CA GLY A 393 2.34 14.55 9.64
C GLY A 393 2.96 14.07 8.32
N PHE A 394 4.29 13.97 8.26
CA PHE A 394 4.99 13.49 7.07
C PHE A 394 4.77 11.98 6.83
N GLU A 395 4.77 11.18 7.90
CA GLU A 395 4.53 9.74 7.77
C GLU A 395 3.11 9.45 7.29
N GLU A 396 2.12 10.22 7.74
CA GLU A 396 0.73 10.10 7.29
C GLU A 396 0.59 10.41 5.79
N GLU A 397 1.22 11.48 5.30
CA GLU A 397 1.19 11.80 3.86
C GLU A 397 1.94 10.77 3.01
N LEU A 398 3.08 10.27 3.48
CA LEU A 398 3.78 9.17 2.80
C LEU A 398 2.88 7.94 2.66
N ARG A 399 2.15 7.56 3.73
CA ARG A 399 1.23 6.44 3.70
C ARG A 399 0.07 6.67 2.73
N SER A 400 -0.46 7.90 2.65
CA SER A 400 -1.49 8.31 1.68
C SER A 400 -1.00 8.17 0.24
N VAL A 401 0.20 8.67 -0.06
CA VAL A 401 0.81 8.55 -1.39
C VAL A 401 1.05 7.09 -1.77
N ILE A 402 1.59 6.28 -0.84
CA ILE A 402 1.79 4.84 -1.09
C ILE A 402 0.45 4.17 -1.38
N PHE A 403 -0.58 4.45 -0.58
CA PHE A 403 -1.92 3.88 -0.78
C PHE A 403 -2.53 4.25 -2.13
N SER A 404 -2.32 5.49 -2.60
CA SER A 404 -2.84 5.96 -3.90
C SER A 404 -2.29 5.17 -5.09
N HIS A 405 -1.10 4.57 -4.97
CA HIS A 405 -0.46 3.75 -5.99
C HIS A 405 -0.79 2.25 -5.87
N VAL A 406 -1.47 1.81 -4.80
CA VAL A 406 -1.95 0.43 -4.68
C VAL A 406 -3.13 0.24 -5.64
N PRO A 407 -3.10 -0.76 -6.56
CA PRO A 407 -4.21 -1.06 -7.45
C PRO A 407 -5.50 -1.34 -6.68
N GLU A 408 -6.67 -0.93 -7.20
CA GLU A 408 -7.96 -1.11 -6.48
C GLU A 408 -8.24 -2.56 -6.09
N ALA A 409 -7.87 -3.52 -6.94
CA ALA A 409 -8.00 -4.96 -6.66
C ALA A 409 -7.21 -5.40 -5.42
N ASP A 410 -6.09 -4.73 -5.12
CA ASP A 410 -5.20 -5.07 -4.00
C ASP A 410 -5.54 -4.28 -2.72
N ARG A 411 -6.51 -3.36 -2.76
CA ARG A 411 -6.91 -2.54 -1.60
C ARG A 411 -7.82 -3.27 -0.62
N LEU A 412 -8.42 -4.40 -1.02
CA LEU A 412 -9.28 -5.24 -0.18
C LEU A 412 -10.37 -4.44 0.56
N ASP A 413 -11.03 -3.52 -0.17
CA ASP A 413 -12.06 -2.60 0.31
C ASP A 413 -11.66 -1.70 1.50
N LYS A 414 -10.35 -1.51 1.73
CA LYS A 414 -9.85 -0.61 2.76
C LYS A 414 -9.71 0.81 2.23
N THR A 415 -9.81 1.79 3.14
CA THR A 415 -9.77 3.22 2.83
C THR A 415 -8.42 3.87 3.12
N SER A 416 -7.53 3.18 3.83
CA SER A 416 -6.19 3.66 4.16
C SER A 416 -5.16 2.53 4.16
N LEU A 417 -3.87 2.89 4.04
CA LEU A 417 -2.79 1.92 4.13
C LEU A 417 -2.74 1.25 5.51
N ASN A 418 -3.06 1.99 6.58
CA ASN A 418 -3.09 1.45 7.94
C ASN A 418 -4.17 0.38 8.09
N ASP A 419 -5.37 0.63 7.54
CA ASP A 419 -6.47 -0.34 7.57
C ASP A 419 -6.08 -1.60 6.78
N LEU A 420 -5.46 -1.45 5.61
CA LEU A 420 -4.96 -2.56 4.80
C LEU A 420 -3.90 -3.39 5.53
N LEU A 421 -2.91 -2.73 6.13
CA LEU A 421 -1.87 -3.40 6.91
C LEU A 421 -2.45 -4.13 8.12
N SER A 422 -3.39 -3.49 8.84
CA SER A 422 -4.03 -4.09 10.01
C SER A 422 -4.81 -5.37 9.63
N TYR A 423 -5.52 -5.35 8.52
CA TYR A 423 -6.26 -6.51 8.00
C TYR A 423 -5.33 -7.67 7.63
N LEU A 424 -4.23 -7.38 6.93
CA LEU A 424 -3.26 -8.41 6.52
C LEU A 424 -2.43 -8.99 7.68
N THR A 425 -2.36 -8.29 8.82
CA THR A 425 -1.50 -8.65 9.95
C THR A 425 -2.24 -9.07 11.22
N SER A 426 -3.57 -8.93 11.26
CA SER A 426 -4.44 -9.22 12.42
C SER A 426 -4.18 -10.60 13.03
N GLU A 427 -4.16 -11.66 12.21
CA GLU A 427 -3.92 -13.03 12.63
C GLU A 427 -2.54 -13.23 13.29
N LYS A 428 -1.50 -12.60 12.71
CA LYS A 428 -0.16 -12.64 13.25
C LYS A 428 -0.08 -11.92 14.59
N GLN A 429 -0.77 -10.79 14.72
CA GLN A 429 -0.83 -10.03 15.96
C GLN A 429 -1.59 -10.79 17.05
N GLY A 430 -2.72 -11.43 16.72
CA GLY A 430 -3.45 -12.31 17.63
C GLY A 430 -2.60 -13.47 18.14
N ARG A 431 -1.77 -14.07 17.28
CA ARG A 431 -0.81 -15.11 17.69
C ARG A 431 0.25 -14.59 18.65
N ILE A 432 0.78 -13.39 18.42
CA ILE A 432 1.75 -12.74 19.30
C ILE A 432 1.15 -12.53 20.70
N ASP A 433 -0.10 -12.05 20.77
CA ASP A 433 -0.74 -11.75 22.06
C ASP A 433 -1.10 -13.02 22.83
N SER A 434 -1.50 -14.10 22.14
CA SER A 434 -1.65 -15.44 22.74
C SER A 434 -0.34 -15.96 23.36
N LEU A 435 0.77 -15.85 22.63
CA LEU A 435 2.09 -16.26 23.12
C LEU A 435 2.55 -15.43 24.33
N ARG A 436 2.30 -14.11 24.32
CA ARG A 436 2.57 -13.24 25.47
C ARG A 436 1.80 -13.69 26.71
N LYS A 437 0.52 -14.04 26.56
CA LYS A 437 -0.31 -14.55 27.66
C LYS A 437 0.26 -15.84 28.25
N GLN A 438 0.64 -16.80 27.41
CA GLN A 438 1.28 -18.05 27.86
C GLN A 438 2.59 -17.79 28.60
N LEU A 439 3.43 -16.88 28.09
CA LEU A 439 4.68 -16.49 28.73
C LEU A 439 4.45 -15.88 30.11
N HIS A 440 3.43 -15.03 30.26
CA HIS A 440 3.07 -14.44 31.54
C HIS A 440 2.62 -15.49 32.57
N GLU A 441 1.84 -16.50 32.18
CA GLU A 441 1.42 -17.58 33.07
C GLU A 441 2.61 -18.40 33.57
N ILE A 442 3.50 -18.81 32.68
CA ILE A 442 4.72 -19.56 33.03
C ILE A 442 5.59 -18.75 33.99
N ASN A 443 5.78 -17.46 33.72
CA ASN A 443 6.56 -16.59 34.60
C ASN A 443 5.95 -16.48 36.01
N ARG A 444 4.62 -16.47 36.12
CA ARG A 444 3.92 -16.44 37.41
C ARG A 444 4.09 -17.74 38.19
N GLU A 445 3.98 -18.89 37.54
CA GLU A 445 4.23 -20.19 38.17
C GLU A 445 5.68 -20.30 38.66
N ARG A 446 6.64 -19.88 37.82
CA ARG A 446 8.06 -19.85 38.16
C ARG A 446 8.34 -18.97 39.38
N ALA A 447 7.80 -17.75 39.41
CA ALA A 447 7.96 -16.85 40.57
C ALA A 447 7.41 -17.45 41.86
N THR A 448 6.30 -18.21 41.77
CA THR A 448 5.71 -18.89 42.92
C THR A 448 6.59 -20.03 43.43
N LEU A 449 7.21 -20.80 42.52
CA LEU A 449 8.15 -21.87 42.87
C LEU A 449 9.48 -21.34 43.43
N GLU A 450 10.03 -20.28 42.83
CA GLU A 450 11.23 -19.60 43.33
C GLU A 450 10.99 -19.04 44.74
N GLY A 451 9.81 -18.47 45.00
CA GLY A 451 9.42 -18.05 46.36
C GLY A 451 9.45 -19.18 47.38
N LYS A 452 9.04 -20.40 47.00
CA LYS A 452 9.10 -21.59 47.89
C LYS A 452 10.52 -22.07 48.18
N THR A 453 11.50 -21.69 47.36
CA THR A 453 12.93 -22.01 47.59
C THR A 453 13.65 -20.98 48.45
N ASP A 454 12.94 -19.94 48.94
CA ASP A 454 13.52 -18.94 49.82
C ASP A 454 14.09 -19.58 51.10
N PRO A 455 15.37 -19.34 51.44
CA PRO A 455 15.99 -19.84 52.67
C PRO A 455 15.22 -19.47 53.94
N VAL A 456 14.47 -18.37 53.95
CA VAL A 456 13.62 -17.94 55.07
C VAL A 456 12.43 -18.88 55.24
N ILE A 457 11.74 -19.25 54.15
CA ILE A 457 10.62 -20.20 54.22
C ILE A 457 11.12 -21.58 54.63
N LYS A 458 12.29 -22.00 54.11
CA LYS A 458 12.93 -23.25 54.56
C LYS A 458 13.22 -23.23 56.06
N ARG A 459 13.82 -22.16 56.58
CA ARG A 459 14.07 -21.99 58.02
C ARG A 459 12.77 -21.94 58.83
N GLU A 460 11.72 -21.30 58.30
CA GLU A 460 10.42 -21.25 58.96
C GLU A 460 9.80 -22.64 59.10
N ILE A 461 9.88 -23.46 58.04
CA ILE A 461 9.43 -24.87 58.07
C ILE A 461 10.29 -25.68 59.04
N GLU A 462 11.62 -25.54 59.01
CA GLU A 462 12.53 -26.20 59.95
C GLU A 462 12.23 -25.81 61.42
N GLU A 463 11.94 -24.54 61.69
CA GLU A 463 11.54 -24.07 63.02
C GLU A 463 10.14 -24.58 63.42
N LYS A 464 9.19 -24.68 62.48
CA LYS A 464 7.87 -25.30 62.73
C LYS A 464 8.02 -26.78 63.09
N ILE A 465 8.85 -27.53 62.35
CA ILE A 465 9.18 -28.93 62.66
C ILE A 465 9.83 -29.02 64.04
N LYS A 466 10.82 -28.16 64.33
CA LYS A 466 11.50 -28.15 65.63
C LYS A 466 10.55 -27.84 66.79
N ARG A 467 9.62 -26.89 66.62
CA ARG A 467 8.57 -26.61 67.62
C ARG A 467 7.64 -27.80 67.80
N LYS A 468 7.23 -28.47 66.73
CA LYS A 468 6.41 -29.69 66.78
C LYS A 468 7.15 -30.84 67.46
N GLN A 469 8.47 -30.96 67.25
CA GLN A 469 9.30 -31.94 67.94
C GLN A 469 9.40 -31.63 69.44
N ILE A 470 9.61 -30.36 69.82
CA ILE A 470 9.60 -29.95 71.23
C ILE A 470 8.23 -30.21 71.87
N GLU A 471 7.14 -29.94 71.14
CA GLU A 471 5.77 -30.24 71.56
C GLU A 471 5.59 -31.75 71.76
N LEU A 472 6.09 -32.57 70.85
CA LEU A 472 6.06 -34.03 70.93
C LEU A 472 6.90 -34.56 72.11
N ASP A 473 8.08 -34.01 72.34
CA ASP A 473 8.97 -34.40 73.44
C ASP A 473 8.38 -34.00 74.81
N ALA A 474 7.83 -32.79 74.92
CA ALA A 474 7.12 -32.34 76.11
C ALA A 474 5.88 -33.20 76.39
N HIS A 475 5.13 -33.53 75.34
CA HIS A 475 3.99 -34.44 75.43
C HIS A 475 4.44 -35.84 75.86
N ASN A 476 5.55 -36.35 75.32
CA ASN A 476 6.09 -37.65 75.69
C ASN A 476 6.50 -37.74 77.18
N ASN A 477 7.03 -36.64 77.74
CA ASN A 477 7.37 -36.54 79.15
C ASN A 477 6.14 -36.49 80.07
N LEU A 478 4.96 -36.16 79.55
CA LEU A 478 3.67 -36.17 80.28
C LEU A 478 2.99 -37.55 80.28
N LYS A 479 3.71 -38.61 79.88
CA LYS A 479 3.15 -39.97 79.88
C LYS A 479 2.70 -40.33 81.30
N PRO A 480 1.42 -40.72 81.50
CA PRO A 480 0.91 -41.08 82.81
C PRO A 480 1.73 -42.23 83.45
N PRO A 481 2.05 -42.15 84.76
CA PRO A 481 2.77 -43.22 85.46
C PRO A 481 1.92 -44.49 85.54
N GLU A 482 2.56 -45.65 85.37
CA GLU A 482 1.87 -46.94 85.26
C GLU A 482 1.14 -47.31 86.56
N VAL A 483 -0.19 -47.39 86.50
CA VAL A 483 -1.04 -47.85 87.61
C VAL A 483 -1.34 -49.33 87.41
N LYS A 484 -1.03 -50.17 88.41
CA LYS A 484 -1.30 -51.61 88.37
C LYS A 484 -2.81 -51.87 88.36
N ASN A 485 -3.25 -52.81 87.52
CA ASN A 485 -4.65 -53.22 87.41
C ASN A 485 -5.12 -53.94 88.70
N PRO A 486 -6.08 -53.39 89.47
CA PRO A 486 -6.56 -53.99 90.72
C PRO A 486 -7.25 -55.35 90.52
N ALA A 487 -7.70 -55.68 89.30
CA ALA A 487 -8.38 -56.94 88.99
C ALA A 487 -7.43 -58.14 88.78
N ALA A 488 -6.12 -57.94 88.87
CA ALA A 488 -5.11 -58.98 88.64
C ALA A 488 -4.55 -59.61 89.94
N GLU A 489 -4.87 -59.08 91.13
CA GLU A 489 -4.57 -59.72 92.41
C GLU A 489 -5.82 -60.45 92.97
N GLU A 490 -5.57 -61.59 93.62
CA GLU A 490 -6.49 -62.71 93.82
C GLU A 490 -7.81 -62.40 94.57
N ASN A 491 -8.86 -63.11 94.12
CA ASN A 491 -10.11 -63.46 94.83
C ASN A 491 -11.16 -62.36 95.10
N ALA A 492 -11.88 -61.95 94.05
CA ALA A 492 -13.27 -61.49 94.18
C ALA A 492 -14.13 -62.02 93.01
N LYS A 493 -14.64 -63.24 93.16
CA LYS A 493 -15.52 -63.90 92.17
C LYS A 493 -17.01 -63.57 92.34
N ASP A 494 -17.39 -62.61 93.18
CA ASP A 494 -18.76 -62.10 93.27
C ASP A 494 -18.78 -60.67 93.87
N SER A 495 -18.31 -59.69 93.11
CA SER A 495 -18.59 -58.28 93.40
C SER A 495 -19.22 -57.59 92.18
N THR A 496 -20.08 -56.63 92.47
CA THR A 496 -20.79 -55.76 91.51
C THR A 496 -19.83 -55.10 90.51
N ASP A 497 -18.54 -54.94 90.87
CA ASP A 497 -17.51 -54.26 90.08
C ASP A 497 -16.97 -55.04 88.87
N SER A 498 -16.99 -56.39 88.86
CA SER A 498 -16.48 -57.14 87.70
C SER A 498 -17.39 -57.05 86.48
N LYS A 499 -18.71 -56.97 86.70
CA LYS A 499 -19.71 -56.70 85.65
C LYS A 499 -19.57 -55.27 85.12
N LEU A 500 -19.40 -54.30 86.02
CA LEU A 500 -19.15 -52.90 85.68
C LEU A 500 -17.88 -52.73 84.83
N HIS A 501 -16.79 -53.44 85.14
CA HIS A 501 -15.56 -53.41 84.33
C HIS A 501 -15.75 -53.98 82.92
N ASN A 502 -16.51 -55.07 82.77
CA ASN A 502 -16.81 -55.62 81.44
C ASN A 502 -17.71 -54.68 80.63
N ASP A 503 -18.71 -54.06 81.26
CA ASP A 503 -19.61 -53.11 80.59
C ASP A 503 -18.86 -51.83 80.16
N ILE A 504 -17.95 -51.31 81.01
CA ILE A 504 -17.10 -50.16 80.67
C ILE A 504 -16.18 -50.51 79.51
N LYS A 505 -15.54 -51.70 79.53
CA LYS A 505 -14.66 -52.15 78.45
C LYS A 505 -15.41 -52.32 77.13
N MET A 506 -16.60 -52.93 77.15
CA MET A 506 -17.43 -53.10 75.95
C MET A 506 -17.85 -51.75 75.35
N ASN A 507 -18.23 -50.77 76.18
CA ASN A 507 -18.55 -49.42 75.70
C ASN A 507 -17.30 -48.66 75.23
N GLN A 508 -16.12 -48.84 75.84
CA GLN A 508 -14.86 -48.25 75.39
C GLN A 508 -14.41 -48.82 74.03
N ASP A 509 -14.51 -50.14 73.84
CA ASP A 509 -14.20 -50.80 72.56
C ASP A 509 -15.14 -50.32 71.44
N GLU A 510 -16.42 -50.10 71.75
CA GLU A 510 -17.40 -49.57 70.81
C GLU A 510 -17.18 -48.07 70.52
N LEU A 511 -16.80 -47.27 71.54
CA LEU A 511 -16.42 -45.86 71.35
C LEU A 511 -15.20 -45.73 70.42
N LYS A 512 -14.21 -46.62 70.56
CA LYS A 512 -13.03 -46.68 69.70
C LYS A 512 -13.39 -47.01 68.26
N ARG A 513 -14.26 -48.02 68.04
CA ARG A 513 -14.76 -48.36 66.70
C ARG A 513 -15.49 -47.20 66.03
N ILE A 514 -16.34 -46.49 66.78
CA ILE A 514 -17.04 -45.31 66.27
C ILE A 514 -16.04 -44.20 65.93
N GLY A 515 -14.99 -44.00 66.74
CA GLY A 515 -13.90 -43.06 66.45
C GLY A 515 -13.17 -43.39 65.14
N GLU A 516 -12.76 -44.64 64.95
CA GLU A 516 -12.12 -45.10 63.71
C GLU A 516 -13.02 -44.93 62.48
N GLN A 517 -14.34 -45.12 62.63
CA GLN A 517 -15.31 -44.86 61.56
C GLN A 517 -15.44 -43.37 61.21
N ILE A 518 -15.42 -42.49 62.23
CA ILE A 518 -15.45 -41.04 62.02
C ILE A 518 -14.21 -40.59 61.26
N ASP A 519 -13.02 -41.02 61.69
CA ASP A 519 -11.75 -40.62 61.06
C ASP A 519 -11.67 -41.08 59.59
N ASN A 520 -12.10 -42.32 59.30
CA ASN A 520 -12.17 -42.84 57.94
C ASN A 520 -13.15 -42.05 57.06
N ASN A 521 -14.34 -41.71 57.57
CA ASN A 521 -15.33 -40.93 56.83
C ASN A 521 -14.82 -39.50 56.56
N VAL A 522 -14.14 -38.88 57.53
CA VAL A 522 -13.55 -37.54 57.36
C VAL A 522 -12.44 -37.55 56.31
N ALA A 523 -11.56 -38.56 56.33
CA ALA A 523 -10.51 -38.72 55.32
C ALA A 523 -11.08 -38.90 53.90
N GLU A 524 -12.11 -39.74 53.74
CA GLU A 524 -12.76 -39.96 52.44
C GLU A 524 -13.51 -38.71 51.96
N ILE A 525 -14.16 -37.95 52.85
CA ILE A 525 -14.76 -36.65 52.52
C ILE A 525 -13.71 -35.68 51.96
N ARG A 526 -12.54 -35.54 52.62
CA ARG A 526 -11.46 -34.65 52.15
C ARG A 526 -11.00 -35.04 50.73
N LYS A 527 -10.82 -36.34 50.49
CA LYS A 527 -10.42 -36.88 49.18
C LYS A 527 -11.47 -36.62 48.10
N LEU A 528 -12.74 -36.87 48.39
CA LEU A 528 -13.86 -36.63 47.47
C LEU A 528 -14.05 -35.14 47.18
N GLN A 529 -13.85 -34.25 48.16
CA GLN A 529 -13.89 -32.79 47.94
C GLN A 529 -12.78 -32.31 46.99
N LYS A 530 -11.56 -32.84 47.13
CA LYS A 530 -10.45 -32.54 46.18
C LYS A 530 -10.77 -33.01 44.76
N LYS A 531 -11.37 -34.20 44.63
CA LYS A 531 -11.81 -34.75 43.35
C LYS A 531 -12.92 -33.89 42.74
N LEU A 532 -13.91 -33.47 43.53
CA LEU A 532 -14.99 -32.58 43.11
C LEU A 532 -14.47 -31.23 42.58
N ALA A 533 -13.56 -30.59 43.32
CA ALA A 533 -12.95 -29.32 42.90
C ALA A 533 -12.20 -29.46 41.57
N SER A 534 -11.50 -30.58 41.36
CA SER A 534 -10.79 -30.87 40.12
C SER A 534 -11.74 -31.11 38.94
N THR A 535 -12.83 -31.85 39.17
CA THR A 535 -13.90 -32.08 38.17
C THR A 535 -14.53 -30.77 37.74
N LYS A 536 -14.92 -29.91 38.69
CA LYS A 536 -15.52 -28.60 38.39
C LYS A 536 -14.58 -27.69 37.59
N ARG A 537 -13.31 -27.61 37.99
CA ARG A 537 -12.30 -26.83 37.25
C ARG A 537 -12.11 -27.33 35.81
N LEU A 538 -12.27 -28.64 35.57
CA LEU A 538 -12.17 -29.22 34.23
C LEU A 538 -13.40 -28.87 33.38
N ILE A 539 -14.61 -28.93 33.96
CA ILE A 539 -15.85 -28.50 33.31
C ILE A 539 -15.77 -27.01 32.92
N ASP A 540 -15.30 -26.14 33.81
CA ASP A 540 -15.18 -24.71 33.53
C ASP A 540 -14.20 -24.44 32.36
N ARG A 541 -13.10 -25.19 32.30
CA ARG A 541 -12.12 -25.09 31.20
C ARG A 541 -12.71 -25.49 29.86
N LEU A 542 -13.49 -26.58 29.82
CA LEU A 542 -14.16 -27.02 28.60
C LEU A 542 -15.21 -26.00 28.13
N ASN A 543 -15.97 -25.42 29.06
CA ASN A 543 -16.93 -24.37 28.76
C ASN A 543 -16.28 -23.11 28.17
N ASN A 544 -15.10 -22.73 28.66
CA ASN A 544 -14.36 -21.60 28.09
C ASN A 544 -13.89 -21.89 26.66
N ILE A 545 -13.30 -23.07 26.42
CA ILE A 545 -12.90 -23.48 25.06
C ILE A 545 -14.11 -23.53 24.12
N GLN A 546 -15.27 -24.00 24.60
CA GLN A 546 -16.48 -24.01 23.80
C GLN A 546 -16.90 -22.61 23.35
N LYS A 547 -16.83 -21.61 24.24
CA LYS A 547 -17.09 -20.21 23.89
C LYS A 547 -16.08 -19.68 22.90
N ASP A 548 -14.79 -19.93 23.13
CA ASP A 548 -13.72 -19.51 22.21
C ASP A 548 -13.92 -20.11 20.81
N CYS A 549 -14.36 -21.36 20.71
CA CYS A 549 -14.66 -22.00 19.42
C CYS A 549 -15.88 -21.38 18.72
N ILE A 550 -16.92 -20.97 19.47
CA ILE A 550 -18.10 -20.29 18.92
C ILE A 550 -17.73 -18.91 18.38
N ASP A 551 -16.97 -18.13 19.17
CA ASP A 551 -16.53 -16.80 18.76
C ASP A 551 -15.60 -16.87 17.54
N PHE A 552 -14.73 -17.89 17.49
CA PHE A 552 -13.90 -18.17 16.33
C PHE A 552 -14.73 -18.56 15.09
N GLU A 553 -15.71 -19.47 15.23
CA GLU A 553 -16.61 -19.85 14.12
C GLU A 553 -17.36 -18.62 13.56
N ALA A 554 -17.80 -17.71 14.44
CA ALA A 554 -18.44 -16.46 14.04
C ALA A 554 -17.47 -15.50 13.31
N SER A 555 -16.21 -15.44 13.75
CA SER A 555 -15.20 -14.59 13.12
C SER A 555 -14.86 -15.01 11.69
N LEU A 556 -15.01 -16.29 11.35
CA LEU A 556 -14.72 -16.82 10.01
C LEU A 556 -15.86 -16.64 9.00
N LEU A 557 -17.06 -16.22 9.44
CA LEU A 557 -18.25 -16.20 8.58
C LEU A 557 -18.10 -15.28 7.38
N GLN A 558 -17.48 -14.12 7.57
CA GLN A 558 -17.35 -13.13 6.51
C GLN A 558 -16.39 -13.63 5.42
N GLU A 559 -15.18 -14.01 5.78
CA GLU A 559 -14.17 -14.51 4.84
C GLU A 559 -14.63 -15.80 4.16
N ALA A 560 -15.29 -16.70 4.88
CA ALA A 560 -15.84 -17.93 4.33
C ALA A 560 -16.92 -17.65 3.27
N SER A 561 -17.78 -16.64 3.50
CA SER A 561 -18.80 -16.21 2.53
C SER A 561 -18.20 -15.59 1.27
N GLU A 562 -17.10 -14.84 1.40
CA GLU A 562 -16.40 -14.20 0.28
C GLU A 562 -15.74 -15.24 -0.64
N ILE A 563 -15.18 -16.32 -0.07
CA ILE A 563 -14.55 -17.41 -0.83
C ILE A 563 -15.53 -18.54 -1.21
N GLY A 564 -16.80 -18.45 -0.80
CA GLY A 564 -17.86 -19.39 -1.16
C GLY A 564 -17.77 -20.77 -0.50
N ILE A 565 -17.23 -20.85 0.73
CA ILE A 565 -17.06 -22.09 1.50
C ILE A 565 -17.90 -22.00 2.79
N GLU A 566 -18.46 -23.11 3.25
CA GLU A 566 -19.10 -23.14 4.58
C GLU A 566 -18.05 -23.26 5.69
N VAL A 567 -18.16 -22.45 6.76
CA VAL A 567 -17.23 -22.53 7.91
C VAL A 567 -17.11 -23.95 8.47
N LYS A 568 -18.19 -24.73 8.42
CA LYS A 568 -18.23 -26.12 8.89
C LYS A 568 -17.39 -27.09 8.07
N GLU A 569 -17.06 -26.76 6.82
CA GLU A 569 -16.19 -27.58 5.97
C GLU A 569 -14.71 -27.44 6.38
N VAL A 570 -14.35 -26.31 7.00
CA VAL A 570 -12.96 -25.98 7.38
C VAL A 570 -12.71 -26.07 8.89
N PHE A 571 -13.74 -25.91 9.71
CA PHE A 571 -13.65 -25.92 11.16
C PHE A 571 -14.78 -26.74 11.80
N SER A 572 -14.42 -27.77 12.57
CA SER A 572 -15.37 -28.55 13.36
C SER A 572 -14.76 -28.98 14.70
N TYR A 573 -15.59 -29.01 15.75
CA TYR A 573 -15.18 -29.42 17.09
C TYR A 573 -16.26 -30.26 17.78
N LYS A 574 -15.85 -31.11 18.73
CA LYS A 574 -16.75 -31.92 19.56
C LYS A 574 -16.30 -31.86 21.02
N ILE A 575 -17.19 -31.40 21.89
CA ILE A 575 -16.98 -31.37 23.35
C ILE A 575 -18.06 -32.23 23.99
N ASP A 576 -17.65 -33.22 24.79
CA ASP A 576 -18.55 -34.11 25.51
C ASP A 576 -18.36 -33.97 27.02
N GLU A 577 -19.31 -33.29 27.67
CA GLU A 577 -19.30 -33.08 29.13
C GLU A 577 -19.94 -34.25 29.91
N GLN A 578 -20.59 -35.20 29.24
CA GLN A 578 -21.37 -36.27 29.91
C GLN A 578 -20.53 -37.10 30.90
N PRO A 579 -19.28 -37.49 30.58
CA PRO A 579 -18.44 -38.24 31.52
C PRO A 579 -18.15 -37.47 32.81
N LEU A 580 -17.95 -36.16 32.72
CA LEU A 580 -17.61 -35.31 33.87
C LEU A 580 -18.84 -35.02 34.75
N LYS A 581 -20.00 -34.79 34.13
CA LYS A 581 -21.27 -34.62 34.86
C LYS A 581 -21.64 -35.88 35.64
N LYS A 582 -21.39 -37.06 35.06
CA LYS A 582 -21.59 -38.33 35.76
C LYS A 582 -20.70 -38.43 37.00
N ILE A 583 -19.42 -38.11 36.88
CA ILE A 583 -18.47 -38.11 38.00
C ILE A 583 -18.85 -37.08 39.08
N ASP A 584 -19.28 -35.88 38.70
CA ASP A 584 -19.70 -34.83 39.64
C ASP A 584 -20.92 -35.28 40.48
N ASN A 585 -21.93 -35.87 39.82
CA ASN A 585 -23.11 -36.41 40.49
C ASN A 585 -22.76 -37.56 41.45
N GLU A 586 -21.97 -38.54 41.00
CA GLU A 586 -21.55 -39.68 41.84
C GLU A 586 -20.79 -39.24 43.10
N ILE A 587 -19.88 -38.26 42.96
CA ILE A 587 -19.12 -37.71 44.09
C ILE A 587 -20.05 -36.96 45.05
N THR A 588 -20.97 -36.16 44.52
CA THR A 588 -21.89 -35.34 45.32
C THR A 588 -22.83 -36.22 46.13
N GLU A 589 -23.44 -37.25 45.52
CA GLU A 589 -24.29 -38.21 46.23
C GLU A 589 -23.53 -38.95 47.34
N THR A 590 -22.27 -39.32 47.09
CA THR A 590 -21.44 -40.01 48.08
C THR A 590 -21.08 -39.09 49.25
N LEU A 591 -20.78 -37.81 48.98
CA LEU A 591 -20.50 -36.81 50.01
C LEU A 591 -21.73 -36.53 50.88
N GLU A 592 -22.93 -36.47 50.31
CA GLU A 592 -24.17 -36.29 51.07
C GLU A 592 -24.42 -37.46 52.03
N LYS A 593 -24.21 -38.71 51.57
CA LYS A 593 -24.33 -39.91 52.41
C LYS A 593 -23.34 -39.90 53.57
N LEU A 594 -22.06 -39.66 53.29
CA LEU A 594 -21.01 -39.65 54.34
C LEU A 594 -21.23 -38.55 55.38
N LYS A 595 -21.72 -37.37 54.96
CA LYS A 595 -22.08 -36.29 55.90
C LYS A 595 -23.29 -36.66 56.76
N ALA A 596 -24.32 -37.25 56.15
CA ALA A 596 -25.49 -37.74 56.89
C ALA A 596 -25.10 -38.80 57.94
N ASP A 597 -24.20 -39.72 57.60
CA ASP A 597 -23.72 -40.76 58.53
C ASP A 597 -22.95 -40.16 59.73
N LEU A 598 -22.28 -39.03 59.55
CA LEU A 598 -21.56 -38.32 60.62
C LEU A 598 -22.49 -37.49 61.52
N GLU A 599 -23.38 -36.69 60.93
CA GLU A 599 -24.06 -35.56 61.58
C GLU A 599 -25.57 -35.78 61.83
N SER A 600 -26.18 -36.87 61.32
CA SER A 600 -27.63 -37.10 61.47
C SER A 600 -28.10 -37.11 62.93
N ILE A 601 -29.24 -36.47 63.20
CA ILE A 601 -29.83 -36.40 64.54
C ILE A 601 -30.84 -37.55 64.75
N ASP A 602 -31.56 -37.95 63.70
CA ASP A 602 -32.54 -39.04 63.73
C ASP A 602 -32.58 -39.79 62.38
N PRO A 603 -32.07 -41.04 62.30
CA PRO A 603 -31.40 -41.80 63.36
C PRO A 603 -30.05 -41.17 63.75
N PRO A 604 -29.54 -41.40 64.98
CA PRO A 604 -28.32 -40.75 65.45
C PRO A 604 -27.10 -41.21 64.65
N GLY A 605 -26.42 -40.24 64.04
CA GLY A 605 -25.15 -40.38 63.34
C GLY A 605 -24.01 -40.71 64.29
N LEU A 606 -22.83 -40.98 63.73
CA LEU A 606 -21.67 -41.44 64.49
C LEU A 606 -21.25 -40.46 65.60
N GLN A 607 -21.35 -39.15 65.38
CA GLN A 607 -21.00 -38.13 66.39
C GLN A 607 -21.98 -38.12 67.58
N GLU A 608 -23.28 -38.27 67.33
CA GLU A 608 -24.28 -38.30 68.38
C GLU A 608 -24.25 -39.63 69.14
N LYS A 609 -23.94 -40.74 68.46
CA LYS A 609 -23.65 -42.04 69.09
C LYS A 609 -22.42 -41.97 69.99
N GLN A 610 -21.32 -41.37 69.51
CA GLN A 610 -20.10 -41.15 70.28
C GLN A 610 -20.37 -40.35 71.56
N LYS A 611 -21.15 -39.27 71.46
CA LYS A 611 -21.53 -38.41 72.61
C LYS A 611 -22.41 -39.15 73.62
N LYS A 612 -23.36 -39.97 73.17
CA LYS A 612 -24.22 -40.78 74.04
C LYS A 612 -23.42 -41.88 74.74
N LEU A 613 -22.54 -42.58 74.03
CA LEU A 613 -21.67 -43.60 74.62
C LEU A 613 -20.70 -43.00 75.65
N GLY A 614 -20.14 -41.82 75.37
CA GLY A 614 -19.28 -41.11 76.31
C GLY A 614 -19.97 -40.81 77.65
N LYS A 615 -21.23 -40.34 77.60
CA LYS A 615 -22.04 -40.12 78.82
C LYS A 615 -22.31 -41.41 79.58
N VAL A 616 -22.62 -42.50 78.89
CA VAL A 616 -22.83 -43.83 79.51
C VAL A 616 -21.56 -44.31 80.21
N ILE A 617 -20.39 -44.13 79.58
CA ILE A 617 -19.10 -44.47 80.18
C ILE A 617 -18.82 -43.62 81.42
N ASP A 618 -19.09 -42.31 81.39
CA ASP A 618 -18.93 -41.43 82.55
C ASP A 618 -19.87 -41.82 83.71
N GLU A 619 -21.12 -42.18 83.41
CA GLU A 619 -22.09 -42.68 84.39
C GLU A 619 -21.67 -44.01 85.02
N LEU A 620 -21.14 -44.95 84.22
CA LEU A 620 -20.63 -46.24 84.71
C LEU A 620 -19.38 -46.04 85.58
N ASN A 621 -18.46 -45.16 85.17
CA ASN A 621 -17.25 -44.85 85.94
C ASN A 621 -17.54 -44.22 87.32
N SER A 622 -18.65 -43.47 87.46
CA SER A 622 -19.04 -42.87 88.74
C SER A 622 -19.34 -43.90 89.84
N LYS A 623 -19.73 -45.12 89.45
CA LYS A 623 -20.17 -46.23 90.33
C LYS A 623 -19.04 -47.11 90.86
N LEU A 624 -17.79 -46.90 90.42
CA LEU A 624 -16.62 -47.69 90.82
C LEU A 624 -16.02 -47.26 92.17
N ASP A 625 -15.35 -48.20 92.84
CA ASP A 625 -14.54 -47.99 94.05
C ASP A 625 -13.28 -47.15 93.78
N GLU A 626 -12.72 -46.54 94.82
CA GLU A 626 -11.59 -45.60 94.73
C GLU A 626 -10.33 -46.16 94.02
N PRO A 627 -9.88 -47.42 94.26
CA PRO A 627 -8.75 -48.01 93.53
C PRO A 627 -9.04 -48.25 92.04
N ASN A 628 -10.28 -48.61 91.72
CA ASN A 628 -10.73 -48.87 90.35
C ASN A 628 -10.92 -47.57 89.55
N LYS A 629 -11.36 -46.49 90.21
CA LYS A 629 -11.42 -45.14 89.64
C LYS A 629 -10.03 -44.64 89.25
N LEU A 630 -9.00 -44.88 90.07
CA LEU A 630 -7.62 -44.48 89.77
C LEU A 630 -7.04 -45.23 88.55
N PHE A 631 -7.33 -46.53 88.40
CA PHE A 631 -6.89 -47.29 87.22
C PHE A 631 -7.63 -46.87 85.93
N GLN A 632 -8.93 -46.63 85.99
CA GLN A 632 -9.69 -46.13 84.84
C GLN A 632 -9.29 -44.69 84.46
N GLN A 633 -8.98 -43.84 85.44
CA GLN A 633 -8.39 -42.52 85.18
C GLN A 633 -7.04 -42.64 84.47
N PHE A 634 -6.18 -43.60 84.85
CA PHE A 634 -4.93 -43.86 84.16
C PHE A 634 -5.16 -44.32 82.70
N VAL A 635 -6.09 -45.25 82.45
CA VAL A 635 -6.42 -45.72 81.09
C VAL A 635 -6.94 -44.57 80.23
N LYS A 636 -7.84 -43.73 80.77
CA LYS A 636 -8.36 -42.54 80.09
C LYS A 636 -7.25 -41.53 79.80
N GLN A 637 -6.39 -41.24 80.77
CA GLN A 637 -5.24 -40.33 80.59
C GLN A 637 -4.24 -40.87 79.57
N LEU A 638 -4.00 -42.19 79.54
CA LEU A 638 -3.11 -42.83 78.56
C LEU A 638 -3.70 -42.81 77.16
N GLN A 639 -5.02 -42.96 77.03
CA GLN A 639 -5.73 -42.85 75.76
C GLN A 639 -5.72 -41.40 75.24
N GLU A 640 -6.09 -40.43 76.07
CA GLU A 640 -6.02 -39.00 75.73
C GLU A 640 -4.58 -38.57 75.37
N TRP A 641 -3.59 -39.16 76.02
CA TRP A 641 -2.19 -38.98 75.69
C TRP A 641 -1.85 -39.55 74.31
N ASN A 642 -2.27 -40.78 73.98
CA ASN A 642 -2.03 -41.37 72.65
C ASN A 642 -2.74 -40.59 71.53
N GLU A 643 -3.98 -40.14 71.75
CA GLU A 643 -4.74 -39.35 70.77
C GLU A 643 -4.09 -38.00 70.49
N LYS A 644 -3.61 -37.30 71.53
CA LYS A 644 -2.84 -36.06 71.37
C LYS A 644 -1.51 -36.30 70.66
N ARG A 645 -0.85 -37.41 70.95
CA ARG A 645 0.41 -37.78 70.28
C ARG A 645 0.20 -38.00 68.79
N ASN A 646 -0.80 -38.77 68.40
CA ASN A 646 -1.12 -39.03 66.99
C ASN A 646 -1.48 -37.73 66.23
N LYS A 647 -2.15 -36.78 66.90
CA LYS A 647 -2.43 -35.45 66.31
C LYS A 647 -1.19 -34.57 66.13
N ILE A 648 -0.16 -34.76 66.96
CA ILE A 648 1.12 -34.04 66.83
C ILE A 648 2.00 -34.67 65.75
N GLU A 649 1.99 -36.00 65.62
CA GLU A 649 2.75 -36.74 64.60
C GLU A 649 2.17 -36.58 63.18
N GLY A 650 0.84 -36.41 63.05
CA GLY A 650 0.18 -36.22 61.76
C GLY A 650 0.18 -37.47 60.87
N ASP A 651 -0.30 -37.34 59.64
CA ASP A 651 -0.22 -38.40 58.60
C ASP A 651 0.05 -37.81 57.20
N GLU A 652 0.26 -38.64 56.17
CA GLU A 652 0.53 -38.16 54.80
C GLU A 652 -0.57 -37.27 54.21
N SER A 653 -1.78 -37.30 54.77
CA SER A 653 -2.94 -36.50 54.38
C SER A 653 -3.18 -35.26 55.25
N ASP A 654 -2.51 -35.16 56.40
CA ASP A 654 -2.48 -34.02 57.33
C ASP A 654 -1.06 -33.85 57.93
N PRO A 655 -0.09 -33.34 57.12
CA PRO A 655 1.34 -33.35 57.42
C PRO A 655 1.86 -32.27 58.38
#